data_AF-A0A2M7A4V1-F1
#
_entry.id   AF-A0A2M7A4V1-F1
#
_cell.length_a   1.000
_cell.length_b   1.000
_cell.length_c   1.000
_cell.angle_alpha   90.00
_cell.angle_beta   90.00
_cell.angle_gamma   90.00
#
_symmetry.space_group_name_H-M   'P 1'
#
loop_
_entity.id
_entity.type
_entity.pdbx_description
1 polymer ?
#
loop_
_entity_poly.entity_id
_entity_poly.type
_entity_poly.pdbx_seq_one_letter_code
_entity_poly.pdbx_strand_id
1 'polypeptide(L)'
;MPRLRRAEQLLGGVVVMQSGWRVAMLVVFLSATMAESQSLRVTKAEESRWLRWVIPLPKQIRIEKKVKVNAADVRVIAVDNAGELAQAATKELTGLIREKSGAESRPGKGKFEILVGVCDASGCVAGVKTLAALGLKQRPNPEQAYVIQPVAPNRLLLTGLTEKGVYYAAQTLKQLLEGQFAEGTVTIPLATVNDWPDLAERGEWGGSSTSDIEWFAQQKMNLVEAHIDLSVDAEGKGVAKVNPKLLEQARLHALNFVPIITHLEQMEGTGLFVRFPELKGKGDPDAWKRIGNVKPACFSQPKLQEIMADWLTCLARYPEVSDVCVWLSENDVQCACDRCQSQNQFALETRVALRAWEAAKAVKPSLGLRILLTQGSYRSNDKVLAMVPPEVGISYYHGGLTYDSTRNPMIDPLLADYAAKGRWLGCYPQLTASWRIVCPWSGAQFIKARMNEFVDKKLQCLCGYATPNNRFYEFNVTAAAEWSWNAKGRDEREFAAAWATRQGLKDPDAVAEWAVMLGPVGWDVYGSGIPYPAFFGGAAQVVASHTRPTLGQGMFRYFPSRKHIEEDLAACAKALTIAKRIGDARLTTETQVIGGYVQMVKEINGLCAKLSSVDMTSDPERRQVQDSMCRLAKTGAQTASALREWERSVGQGLGGSRFQDSIMVTEQTVSRIGKTLAVDGIQDPGKPYRRQEIGKWESNDFEKNEGIRKTWEVTECVSGTGRYEVDFAYTSGWHGLYMRRVALATAPKDKPESLTDVAKDEHQGVAACQNKDNVYRLVVATYDPALRYFVLADIRGVRSSDKPENRRGCCGVVSIVKSGPDSPIFEVPNLLPITDEGRARYSGPRFSGKGLRVGIVMNGYGSASCLEVLKKSSGMDAQAIYRIEKSALDLCQVVVMPQPRAVEVFGEAQAKLLRDFVANGGGLIATHDAVGYRGLPPIVPEVCEKGLAHVRDSQWVAALDHPVTRGIEVGVPLPHSYYDHIELQPGPHGVVVAKAQQSGRPVAICGDTGKGRYVACGLAIGLDASDEDAAPTRAEKTLLENAVRWAGTKE
;
A
#
# COMPACT_ATOMS: atom_id res chain seq x y z
N MET A 1 -33.91 -48.06 -23.93
CA MET A 1 -35.12 -47.29 -23.59
C MET A 1 -35.45 -47.49 -22.10
N PRO A 2 -36.08 -46.51 -21.42
CA PRO A 2 -35.75 -46.15 -20.03
C PRO A 2 -36.68 -46.73 -18.94
N ARG A 3 -36.17 -46.70 -17.69
CA ARG A 3 -36.86 -46.47 -16.39
C ARG A 3 -37.85 -47.53 -15.84
N LEU A 4 -37.52 -48.16 -14.68
CA LEU A 4 -38.12 -47.93 -13.33
C LEU A 4 -37.92 -49.11 -12.33
N ARG A 5 -37.33 -48.79 -11.16
CA ARG A 5 -37.58 -49.18 -9.74
C ARG A 5 -37.87 -50.63 -9.28
N ARG A 6 -37.12 -51.02 -8.22
CA ARG A 6 -37.46 -51.79 -6.96
C ARG A 6 -38.06 -53.20 -7.11
N ALA A 7 -37.82 -54.23 -6.28
CA ALA A 7 -37.03 -54.50 -5.08
C ALA A 7 -37.04 -56.04 -4.82
N GLU A 8 -36.22 -56.49 -3.86
CA GLU A 8 -36.33 -57.71 -3.04
C GLU A 8 -35.85 -59.11 -3.53
N GLN A 9 -34.88 -59.62 -2.75
CA GLN A 9 -34.66 -60.98 -2.22
C GLN A 9 -35.01 -62.22 -3.06
N LEU A 10 -34.02 -63.13 -3.21
CA LEU A 10 -34.06 -64.47 -2.60
C LEU A 10 -32.75 -65.26 -2.78
N LEU A 11 -32.48 -66.07 -1.76
CA LEU A 11 -31.32 -66.94 -1.51
C LEU A 11 -31.42 -68.29 -2.23
N GLY A 12 -30.26 -68.93 -2.37
CA GLY A 12 -30.08 -70.39 -2.50
C GLY A 12 -29.31 -70.77 -3.76
N GLY A 13 -28.19 -71.50 -3.74
CA GLY A 13 -27.51 -72.24 -2.69
C GLY A 13 -26.72 -73.39 -3.33
N VAL A 14 -25.45 -73.53 -2.94
CA VAL A 14 -24.65 -74.76 -2.68
C VAL A 14 -24.51 -75.78 -3.86
N VAL A 15 -23.32 -76.23 -4.26
CA VAL A 15 -22.59 -77.37 -3.66
C VAL A 15 -21.18 -77.49 -4.31
N VAL A 16 -20.08 -77.33 -3.53
CA VAL A 16 -19.13 -78.36 -2.98
C VAL A 16 -18.05 -78.84 -3.99
N MET A 17 -16.75 -78.66 -3.68
CA MET A 17 -15.89 -79.72 -3.08
C MET A 17 -14.38 -79.37 -3.12
N GLN A 18 -13.77 -79.42 -1.92
CA GLN A 18 -12.43 -79.91 -1.54
C GLN A 18 -11.14 -79.43 -2.25
N SER A 19 -10.25 -78.82 -1.46
CA SER A 19 -9.07 -79.50 -0.91
C SER A 19 -8.43 -78.66 0.20
N GLY A 20 -8.12 -79.29 1.34
CA GLY A 20 -7.65 -78.63 2.55
C GLY A 20 -6.23 -79.07 2.91
N TRP A 21 -5.42 -78.12 3.41
CA TRP A 21 -4.21 -78.40 4.17
C TRP A 21 -4.24 -77.55 5.46
N ARG A 22 -3.87 -78.23 6.56
CA ARG A 22 -4.08 -77.84 7.96
C ARG A 22 -3.16 -76.69 8.39
N VAL A 23 -3.74 -75.67 9.01
CA VAL A 23 -3.02 -74.70 9.87
C VAL A 23 -3.39 -75.03 11.31
N ALA A 24 -2.39 -75.44 12.10
CA ALA A 24 -2.45 -75.34 13.55
C ALA A 24 -2.08 -73.89 13.91
N MET A 25 -3.07 -73.05 14.21
CA MET A 25 -2.83 -71.74 14.83
C MET A 25 -3.26 -71.81 16.29
N LEU A 26 -2.23 -71.89 17.12
CA LEU A 26 -2.26 -71.66 18.56
C LEU A 26 -2.93 -70.29 18.81
N VAL A 27 -4.08 -70.30 19.47
CA VAL A 27 -4.72 -69.09 20.00
C VAL A 27 -3.84 -68.58 21.15
N VAL A 28 -2.92 -67.67 20.85
CA VAL A 28 -2.30 -66.83 21.87
C VAL A 28 -3.29 -65.71 22.15
N PHE A 29 -4.01 -65.84 23.27
CA PHE A 29 -4.63 -64.73 23.96
C PHE A 29 -3.54 -63.72 24.33
N LEU A 30 -3.28 -62.74 23.47
CA LEU A 30 -2.69 -61.48 23.91
C LEU A 30 -3.79 -60.70 24.61
N SER A 31 -3.97 -60.98 25.89
CA SER A 31 -4.53 -60.01 26.82
C SER A 31 -3.72 -58.72 26.64
N ALA A 32 -4.31 -57.72 25.99
CA ALA A 32 -3.83 -56.34 26.06
C ALA A 32 -3.98 -55.89 27.51
N THR A 33 -2.95 -56.18 28.31
CA THR A 33 -2.73 -55.56 29.60
C THR A 33 -2.74 -54.05 29.36
N MET A 34 -3.68 -53.39 30.03
CA MET A 34 -3.83 -51.95 30.02
C MET A 34 -2.51 -51.33 30.48
N ALA A 35 -1.71 -50.81 29.54
CA ALA A 35 -0.59 -49.97 29.90
C ALA A 35 -1.16 -48.74 30.60
N GLU A 36 -0.82 -48.58 31.89
CA GLU A 36 -0.88 -47.27 32.53
C GLU A 36 -0.23 -46.25 31.61
N SER A 37 -0.81 -45.05 31.54
CA SER A 37 -0.31 -43.93 30.73
C SER A 37 1.10 -43.53 31.19
N GLN A 38 2.13 -44.25 30.75
CA GLN A 38 3.51 -44.01 31.13
C GLN A 38 4.04 -42.81 30.33
N SER A 39 4.52 -41.78 31.03
CA SER A 39 5.12 -40.62 30.39
C SER A 39 6.41 -41.00 29.67
N LEU A 40 6.52 -40.67 28.38
CA LEU A 40 7.71 -40.89 27.56
C LEU A 40 8.58 -39.64 27.54
N ARG A 41 9.91 -39.80 27.53
CA ARG A 41 10.85 -38.68 27.40
C ARG A 41 10.76 -38.08 25.99
N VAL A 42 10.87 -36.76 25.90
CA VAL A 42 10.95 -36.01 24.65
C VAL A 42 12.41 -35.65 24.40
N THR A 43 12.91 -35.98 23.21
CA THR A 43 14.24 -35.58 22.76
C THR A 43 14.25 -34.10 22.36
N LYS A 44 15.42 -33.46 22.35
CA LYS A 44 15.53 -32.07 21.89
C LYS A 44 15.05 -31.86 20.44
N ALA A 45 15.31 -32.81 19.55
CA ALA A 45 14.83 -32.75 18.18
C ALA A 45 13.29 -32.86 18.09
N GLU A 46 12.67 -33.69 18.93
CA GLU A 46 11.20 -33.75 19.03
C GLU A 46 10.63 -32.47 19.61
N GLU A 47 11.22 -31.92 20.67
CA GLU A 47 10.83 -30.63 21.26
C GLU A 47 10.88 -29.52 20.21
N SER A 48 11.97 -29.38 19.46
CA SER A 48 12.10 -28.38 18.40
C SER A 48 11.04 -28.53 17.30
N ARG A 49 10.70 -29.76 16.89
CA ARG A 49 9.61 -29.99 15.93
C ARG A 49 8.24 -29.64 16.51
N TRP A 50 8.03 -29.92 17.80
CA TRP A 50 6.80 -29.59 18.49
C TRP A 50 6.60 -28.07 18.58
N LEU A 51 7.67 -27.33 18.89
CA LEU A 51 7.62 -25.88 19.01
C LEU A 51 7.24 -25.19 17.70
N ARG A 52 7.47 -25.81 16.52
CA ARG A 52 7.02 -25.26 15.23
C ARG A 52 5.49 -25.13 15.12
N TRP A 53 4.73 -25.83 15.95
CA TRP A 53 3.27 -25.71 15.97
C TRP A 53 2.75 -24.47 16.69
N VAL A 54 3.60 -23.78 17.46
CA VAL A 54 3.16 -22.65 18.30
C VAL A 54 3.60 -21.32 17.72
N ILE A 55 2.64 -20.43 17.46
CA ILE A 55 2.83 -19.03 17.08
C ILE A 55 1.77 -18.20 17.82
N PRO A 56 2.17 -17.21 18.64
CA PRO A 56 3.54 -16.77 18.91
C PRO A 56 4.35 -17.74 19.79
N LEU A 57 5.67 -17.81 19.62
CA LEU A 57 6.54 -18.61 20.50
C LEU A 57 6.52 -18.08 21.95
N PRO A 58 6.18 -18.92 22.95
CA PRO A 58 6.23 -18.50 24.34
C PRO A 58 7.63 -18.11 24.79
N LYS A 59 7.73 -17.08 25.64
CA LYS A 59 9.01 -16.59 26.18
C LYS A 59 9.78 -17.67 26.95
N GLN A 60 9.07 -18.54 27.65
CA GLN A 60 9.66 -19.68 28.35
C GLN A 60 8.79 -20.91 28.11
N ILE A 61 9.34 -21.91 27.43
CA ILE A 61 8.68 -23.20 27.18
C ILE A 61 9.69 -24.34 27.22
N ARG A 62 9.31 -25.44 27.87
CA ARG A 62 10.03 -26.72 27.87
C ARG A 62 9.07 -27.89 27.75
N ILE A 63 9.44 -28.89 26.96
CA ILE A 63 8.69 -30.14 26.79
C ILE A 63 9.65 -31.30 27.02
N GLU A 64 9.67 -31.81 28.26
CA GLU A 64 10.59 -32.88 28.65
C GLU A 64 9.96 -34.27 28.52
N LYS A 65 8.63 -34.34 28.62
CA LYS A 65 7.85 -35.56 28.60
C LYS A 65 6.58 -35.40 27.77
N LYS A 66 6.05 -36.51 27.28
CA LYS A 66 4.78 -36.62 26.55
C LYS A 66 4.01 -37.84 27.00
N VAL A 67 2.70 -37.82 26.81
CA VAL A 67 1.78 -38.91 27.16
C VAL A 67 0.89 -39.20 25.96
N LYS A 68 0.75 -40.46 25.57
CA LYS A 68 -0.17 -40.89 24.52
C LYS A 68 -1.41 -41.51 25.16
N VAL A 69 -2.60 -40.98 24.84
CA VAL A 69 -3.88 -41.45 25.38
C VAL A 69 -4.93 -41.54 24.27
N ASN A 70 -6.00 -42.30 24.52
CA ASN A 70 -7.18 -42.24 23.66
C ASN A 70 -7.79 -40.83 23.77
N ALA A 71 -8.16 -40.22 22.63
CA ALA A 71 -8.71 -38.87 22.63
C ALA A 71 -10.03 -38.79 23.42
N ALA A 72 -10.83 -39.87 23.46
CA ALA A 72 -12.04 -39.97 24.26
C ALA A 72 -11.79 -40.01 25.79
N ASP A 73 -10.56 -40.35 26.20
CA ASP A 73 -10.14 -40.42 27.61
C ASP A 73 -9.58 -39.07 28.13
N VAL A 74 -9.52 -38.03 27.28
CA VAL A 74 -9.09 -36.68 27.67
C VAL A 74 -10.28 -35.86 28.14
N ARG A 75 -10.14 -35.24 29.32
CA ARG A 75 -11.16 -34.37 29.92
C ARG A 75 -10.61 -32.97 30.13
N VAL A 76 -11.28 -31.97 29.56
CA VAL A 76 -11.01 -30.55 29.83
C VAL A 76 -11.99 -30.08 30.89
N ILE A 77 -11.48 -29.55 32.00
CA ILE A 77 -12.26 -29.21 33.20
C ILE A 77 -12.02 -27.74 33.52
N ALA A 78 -13.06 -26.92 33.38
CA ALA A 78 -13.06 -25.58 33.96
C ALA A 78 -13.29 -25.68 35.47
N VAL A 79 -12.66 -24.80 36.25
CA VAL A 79 -12.97 -24.66 37.68
C VAL A 79 -14.43 -24.24 37.91
N ASP A 80 -14.96 -24.55 39.09
CA ASP A 80 -16.30 -24.12 39.48
C ASP A 80 -16.42 -22.59 39.40
N ASN A 81 -17.54 -22.10 38.87
CA ASN A 81 -17.78 -20.66 38.61
C ASN A 81 -16.74 -19.99 37.68
N ALA A 82 -16.09 -20.74 36.79
CA ALA A 82 -15.29 -20.16 35.71
C ALA A 82 -16.12 -19.14 34.91
N GLY A 83 -15.58 -17.94 34.70
CA GLY A 83 -16.23 -16.94 33.85
C GLY A 83 -16.12 -17.29 32.37
N GLU A 84 -16.70 -16.42 31.54
CA GLU A 84 -17.05 -16.75 30.16
C GLU A 84 -15.82 -17.04 29.29
N LEU A 85 -14.69 -16.36 29.52
CA LEU A 85 -13.47 -16.61 28.75
C LEU A 85 -12.81 -17.94 29.13
N ALA A 86 -12.86 -18.36 30.39
CA ALA A 86 -12.37 -19.67 30.80
C ALA A 86 -13.28 -20.80 30.27
N GLN A 87 -14.58 -20.55 30.15
CA GLN A 87 -15.52 -21.46 29.46
C GLN A 87 -15.24 -21.53 27.95
N ALA A 88 -15.02 -20.39 27.30
CA ALA A 88 -14.63 -20.33 25.89
C ALA A 88 -13.31 -21.08 25.65
N ALA A 89 -12.31 -20.89 26.50
CA ALA A 89 -11.04 -21.62 26.47
C ALA A 89 -11.23 -23.15 26.55
N THR A 90 -12.15 -23.60 27.40
CA THR A 90 -12.51 -25.03 27.53
C THR A 90 -13.21 -25.54 26.27
N LYS A 91 -14.09 -24.73 25.66
CA LYS A 91 -14.79 -25.04 24.41
C LYS A 91 -13.82 -25.16 23.24
N GLU A 92 -12.81 -24.29 23.15
CA GLU A 92 -11.76 -24.34 22.12
C GLU A 92 -10.99 -25.66 22.15
N LEU A 93 -10.52 -26.09 23.32
CA LEU A 93 -9.78 -27.34 23.48
C LEU A 93 -10.65 -28.57 23.22
N THR A 94 -11.88 -28.57 23.76
CA THR A 94 -12.84 -29.67 23.54
C THR A 94 -13.27 -29.75 22.08
N GLY A 95 -13.41 -28.60 21.42
CA GLY A 95 -13.70 -28.50 19.99
C GLY A 95 -12.59 -29.09 19.13
N LEU A 96 -11.32 -28.78 19.43
CA LEU A 96 -10.17 -29.37 18.74
C LEU A 96 -10.16 -30.90 18.86
N ILE A 97 -10.33 -31.44 20.07
CA ILE A 97 -10.35 -32.89 20.32
C ILE A 97 -11.45 -33.55 19.47
N ARG A 98 -12.65 -32.95 19.46
CA ARG A 98 -13.78 -33.44 18.67
C ARG A 98 -13.51 -33.39 17.17
N GLU A 99 -13.00 -32.27 16.68
CA GLU A 99 -12.68 -32.06 15.25
C GLU A 99 -11.64 -33.07 14.75
N LYS A 100 -10.56 -33.26 15.50
CA LYS A 100 -9.42 -34.08 15.05
C LYS A 100 -9.58 -35.58 15.30
N SER A 101 -10.41 -35.99 16.25
CA SER A 101 -10.56 -37.42 16.61
C SER A 101 -11.97 -38.00 16.39
N GLY A 102 -12.98 -37.16 16.18
CA GLY A 102 -14.39 -37.58 16.16
C GLY A 102 -14.93 -38.03 17.53
N ALA A 103 -14.12 -38.01 18.59
CA ALA A 103 -14.53 -38.44 19.93
C ALA A 103 -15.27 -37.33 20.67
N GLU A 104 -16.37 -37.69 21.34
CA GLU A 104 -16.95 -36.87 22.40
C GLU A 104 -16.35 -37.30 23.75
N SER A 105 -15.98 -36.31 24.57
CA SER A 105 -15.47 -36.57 25.92
C SER A 105 -16.55 -37.29 26.73
N ARG A 106 -16.23 -38.48 27.26
CA ARG A 106 -17.21 -39.30 28.00
C ARG A 106 -17.39 -38.76 29.43
N PRO A 107 -18.63 -38.68 29.95
CA PRO A 107 -18.87 -38.39 31.37
C PRO A 107 -18.27 -39.51 32.26
N GLY A 108 -17.24 -39.20 33.06
CA GLY A 108 -16.57 -40.18 33.96
C GLY A 108 -15.14 -39.75 34.37
N LYS A 109 -14.39 -40.64 35.04
CA LYS A 109 -12.94 -40.46 35.30
C LYS A 109 -12.15 -40.63 33.99
N GLY A 110 -11.92 -39.54 33.26
CA GLY A 110 -10.99 -39.51 32.14
C GLY A 110 -9.58 -39.95 32.60
N LYS A 111 -8.81 -40.57 31.71
CA LYS A 111 -7.44 -41.00 32.05
C LYS A 111 -6.45 -39.84 32.06
N PHE A 112 -6.77 -38.74 31.37
CA PHE A 112 -5.98 -37.51 31.38
C PHE A 112 -6.85 -36.27 31.58
N GLU A 113 -6.45 -35.39 32.49
CA GLU A 113 -7.20 -34.18 32.84
C GLU A 113 -6.44 -32.90 32.46
N ILE A 114 -7.14 -31.95 31.88
CA ILE A 114 -6.66 -30.57 31.61
C ILE A 114 -7.52 -29.64 32.47
N LEU A 115 -6.95 -29.13 33.57
CA LEU A 115 -7.59 -28.18 34.47
C LEU A 115 -7.38 -26.75 33.98
N VAL A 116 -8.45 -25.98 33.84
CA VAL A 116 -8.47 -24.62 33.29
C VAL A 116 -9.09 -23.66 34.31
N GLY A 117 -8.37 -22.61 34.71
CA GLY A 117 -8.93 -21.62 35.63
C GLY A 117 -7.96 -20.50 36.03
N VAL A 118 -8.53 -19.37 36.46
CA VAL A 118 -7.77 -18.24 37.02
C VAL A 118 -7.21 -18.64 38.39
N CYS A 119 -5.96 -18.28 38.67
CA CYS A 119 -5.36 -18.54 39.98
C CYS A 119 -5.77 -17.49 41.00
N ASP A 120 -5.99 -17.91 42.25
CA ASP A 120 -6.20 -16.98 43.36
C ASP A 120 -4.91 -16.21 43.73
N ALA A 121 -5.01 -15.32 44.72
CA ALA A 121 -3.88 -14.51 45.18
C ALA A 121 -2.68 -15.34 45.70
N SER A 122 -2.90 -16.60 46.07
CA SER A 122 -1.89 -17.55 46.54
C SER A 122 -1.32 -18.43 45.41
N GLY A 123 -1.78 -18.24 44.17
CA GLY A 123 -1.39 -19.04 43.01
C GLY A 123 -2.06 -20.41 42.98
N CYS A 124 -3.24 -20.56 43.58
CA CYS A 124 -3.98 -21.82 43.65
C CYS A 124 -5.13 -21.84 42.64
N VAL A 125 -5.37 -23.01 42.03
CA VAL A 125 -6.50 -23.29 41.13
C VAL A 125 -7.13 -24.61 41.55
N ALA A 126 -8.36 -24.57 42.07
CA ALA A 126 -9.08 -25.75 42.58
C ALA A 126 -8.21 -26.67 43.47
N GLY A 127 -7.49 -26.09 44.44
CA GLY A 127 -6.62 -26.81 45.36
C GLY A 127 -5.21 -27.15 44.82
N VAL A 128 -4.91 -26.82 43.57
CA VAL A 128 -3.60 -27.04 42.94
C VAL A 128 -2.77 -25.76 43.01
N LYS A 129 -1.70 -25.77 43.82
CA LYS A 129 -0.79 -24.62 43.98
C LYS A 129 0.29 -24.59 42.89
N THR A 130 0.53 -23.42 42.30
CA THR A 130 1.65 -23.17 41.38
C THR A 130 2.43 -21.92 41.76
N LEU A 131 3.73 -22.10 42.05
CA LEU A 131 4.62 -20.97 42.34
C LEU A 131 4.93 -20.13 41.09
N ALA A 132 4.85 -20.73 39.90
CA ALA A 132 5.09 -20.01 38.65
C ALA A 132 4.05 -18.90 38.42
N ALA A 133 2.78 -19.15 38.78
CA ALA A 133 1.71 -18.16 38.62
C ALA A 133 1.92 -16.90 39.49
N LEU A 134 2.56 -17.05 40.67
CA LEU A 134 2.89 -15.91 41.53
C LEU A 134 3.85 -14.92 40.86
N GLY A 135 4.75 -15.43 40.01
CA GLY A 135 5.72 -14.64 39.27
C GLY A 135 5.13 -13.84 38.11
N LEU A 136 3.89 -14.10 37.69
CA LEU A 136 3.25 -13.41 36.57
C LEU A 136 2.99 -11.92 36.86
N LYS A 137 2.76 -11.55 38.13
CA LYS A 137 2.46 -10.16 38.53
C LYS A 137 3.58 -9.17 38.22
N GLN A 138 4.81 -9.66 38.11
CA GLN A 138 6.01 -8.85 37.84
C GLN A 138 6.37 -8.81 36.36
N ARG A 139 5.59 -9.48 35.50
CA ARG A 139 5.83 -9.50 34.05
C ARG A 139 5.14 -8.31 33.38
N PRO A 140 5.67 -7.81 32.25
CA PRO A 140 4.92 -6.91 31.37
C PRO A 140 3.57 -7.49 31.00
N ASN A 141 2.56 -6.63 30.85
CA ASN A 141 1.19 -7.01 30.45
C ASN A 141 0.65 -8.21 31.26
N PRO A 142 0.71 -8.15 32.60
CA PRO A 142 0.47 -9.30 33.48
C PRO A 142 -0.96 -9.84 33.38
N GLU A 143 -1.91 -9.03 32.94
CA GLU A 143 -3.29 -9.42 32.69
C GLU A 143 -3.43 -10.46 31.57
N GLN A 144 -2.45 -10.55 30.66
CA GLN A 144 -2.39 -11.50 29.56
C GLN A 144 -1.46 -12.68 29.83
N ALA A 145 -0.69 -12.62 30.92
CA ALA A 145 0.33 -13.58 31.24
C ALA A 145 -0.27 -14.90 31.78
N TYR A 146 0.37 -16.02 31.48
CA TYR A 146 -0.16 -17.34 31.80
C TYR A 146 0.92 -18.41 32.05
N VAL A 147 0.48 -19.50 32.68
CA VAL A 147 1.26 -20.71 32.97
C VAL A 147 0.55 -21.95 32.42
N ILE A 148 1.33 -22.85 31.84
CA ILE A 148 0.95 -24.23 31.55
C ILE A 148 1.93 -25.12 32.31
N GLN A 149 1.46 -26.08 33.10
CA GLN A 149 2.37 -26.98 33.80
C GLN A 149 1.76 -28.37 34.07
N PRO A 150 2.55 -29.45 34.02
CA PRO A 150 2.14 -30.74 34.55
C PRO A 150 2.07 -30.67 36.08
N VAL A 151 0.95 -31.11 36.65
CA VAL A 151 0.74 -31.18 38.11
C VAL A 151 0.62 -32.62 38.61
N ALA A 152 0.44 -33.56 37.68
CA ALA A 152 0.59 -34.99 37.86
C ALA A 152 0.95 -35.63 36.49
N PRO A 153 1.39 -36.90 36.43
CA PRO A 153 1.70 -37.57 35.16
C PRO A 153 0.53 -37.59 34.17
N ASN A 154 -0.71 -37.52 34.66
CA ASN A 154 -1.94 -37.54 33.89
C ASN A 154 -2.75 -36.24 34.00
N ARG A 155 -2.14 -35.13 34.43
CA ARG A 155 -2.85 -33.86 34.68
C ARG A 155 -2.03 -32.64 34.29
N LEU A 156 -2.60 -31.79 33.44
CA LEU A 156 -2.09 -30.46 33.08
C LEU A 156 -2.93 -29.36 33.71
N LEU A 157 -2.29 -28.29 34.16
CA LEU A 157 -2.91 -27.06 34.63
C LEU A 157 -2.65 -25.93 33.63
N LEU A 158 -3.71 -25.22 33.23
CA LEU A 158 -3.70 -23.99 32.45
C LEU A 158 -4.24 -22.87 33.33
N THR A 159 -3.43 -21.87 33.62
CA THR A 159 -3.82 -20.78 34.52
C THR A 159 -3.18 -19.44 34.16
N GLY A 160 -3.75 -18.36 34.68
CA GLY A 160 -3.26 -16.99 34.56
C GLY A 160 -3.86 -16.11 35.65
N LEU A 161 -3.45 -14.83 35.68
CA LEU A 161 -3.95 -13.86 36.66
C LEU A 161 -5.36 -13.35 36.33
N THR A 162 -5.75 -13.43 35.06
CA THR A 162 -7.09 -13.07 34.57
C THR A 162 -7.57 -14.11 33.57
N GLU A 163 -8.84 -14.04 33.17
CA GLU A 163 -9.38 -14.95 32.18
C GLU A 163 -8.73 -14.81 30.80
N LYS A 164 -8.20 -13.62 30.47
CA LYS A 164 -7.49 -13.36 29.21
C LYS A 164 -6.22 -14.21 29.11
N GLY A 165 -5.44 -14.28 30.19
CA GLY A 165 -4.28 -15.17 30.29
C GLY A 165 -4.67 -16.66 30.18
N VAL A 166 -5.75 -17.07 30.86
CA VAL A 166 -6.26 -18.45 30.78
C VAL A 166 -6.66 -18.83 29.34
N TYR A 167 -7.32 -17.91 28.62
CA TYR A 167 -7.67 -18.11 27.23
C TYR A 167 -6.42 -18.29 26.35
N TYR A 168 -5.37 -17.49 26.54
CA TYR A 168 -4.11 -17.64 25.80
C TYR A 168 -3.32 -18.91 26.17
N ALA A 169 -3.43 -19.40 27.41
CA ALA A 169 -2.92 -20.71 27.79
C ALA A 169 -3.60 -21.82 26.99
N ALA A 170 -4.92 -21.76 26.84
CA ALA A 170 -5.68 -22.70 26.04
C ALA A 170 -5.33 -22.62 24.56
N GLN A 171 -5.21 -21.42 23.97
CA GLN A 171 -4.78 -21.26 22.57
C GLN A 171 -3.38 -21.86 22.34
N THR A 172 -2.47 -21.68 23.28
CA THR A 172 -1.12 -22.26 23.20
C THR A 172 -1.14 -23.79 23.26
N LEU A 173 -1.90 -24.37 24.19
CA LEU A 173 -2.05 -25.82 24.25
C LEU A 173 -2.78 -26.36 23.01
N LYS A 174 -3.82 -25.67 22.53
CA LYS A 174 -4.56 -26.02 21.32
C LYS A 174 -3.60 -26.17 20.15
N GLN A 175 -2.77 -25.17 19.90
CA GLN A 175 -1.75 -25.20 18.85
C GLN A 175 -0.73 -26.34 19.05
N LEU A 176 -0.24 -26.56 20.28
CA LEU A 176 0.64 -27.69 20.59
C LEU A 176 0.01 -29.05 20.27
N LEU A 177 -1.32 -29.17 20.29
CA LEU A 177 -2.03 -30.43 20.05
C LEU A 177 -2.44 -30.63 18.58
N GLU A 178 -2.56 -29.57 17.78
CA GLU A 178 -3.11 -29.60 16.40
C GLU A 178 -2.52 -30.72 15.54
N GLY A 179 -1.19 -30.90 15.56
CA GLY A 179 -0.47 -31.91 14.79
C GLY A 179 -0.28 -33.26 15.46
N GLN A 180 -0.94 -33.53 16.58
CA GLN A 180 -0.58 -34.64 17.50
C GLN A 180 -1.66 -35.72 17.61
N PHE A 181 -2.68 -35.67 16.74
CA PHE A 181 -3.73 -36.65 16.64
C PHE A 181 -3.41 -37.71 15.58
N ALA A 182 -3.58 -38.98 15.94
CA ALA A 182 -3.45 -40.11 15.02
C ALA A 182 -4.29 -41.30 15.51
N GLU A 183 -5.06 -41.92 14.62
CA GLU A 183 -5.79 -43.17 14.89
C GLU A 183 -6.68 -43.12 16.16
N GLY A 184 -7.40 -42.01 16.38
CA GLY A 184 -8.26 -41.83 17.56
C GLY A 184 -7.50 -41.61 18.89
N THR A 185 -6.17 -41.49 18.83
CA THR A 185 -5.31 -41.14 19.97
C THR A 185 -4.76 -39.73 19.82
N VAL A 186 -4.37 -39.14 20.94
CA VAL A 186 -3.66 -37.85 20.99
C VAL A 186 -2.40 -38.00 21.82
N THR A 187 -1.31 -37.41 21.34
CA THR A 187 -0.06 -37.30 22.10
C THR A 187 0.00 -35.92 22.76
N ILE A 188 -0.16 -35.89 24.07
CA ILE A 188 -0.19 -34.66 24.86
C ILE A 188 1.23 -34.33 25.35
N PRO A 189 1.75 -33.11 25.10
CA PRO A 189 3.02 -32.68 25.66
C PRO A 189 2.82 -32.29 27.13
N LEU A 190 3.67 -32.80 28.02
CA LEU A 190 3.73 -32.33 29.41
C LEU A 190 4.55 -31.03 29.48
N ALA A 191 4.05 -30.00 28.80
CA ALA A 191 4.74 -28.73 28.62
C ALA A 191 4.75 -27.91 29.93
N THR A 192 5.89 -27.29 30.20
CA THR A 192 6.03 -26.22 31.21
C THR A 192 6.21 -24.90 30.49
N VAL A 193 5.24 -24.00 30.63
CA VAL A 193 5.18 -22.70 29.95
C VAL A 193 4.98 -21.60 30.97
N ASN A 194 5.70 -20.49 30.81
CA ASN A 194 5.50 -19.25 31.53
C ASN A 194 5.66 -18.10 30.52
N ASP A 195 4.58 -17.40 30.21
CA ASP A 195 4.51 -16.56 29.01
C ASP A 195 3.72 -15.26 29.22
N TRP A 196 4.11 -14.22 28.48
CA TRP A 196 3.54 -12.86 28.50
C TRP A 196 3.92 -12.11 27.21
N PRO A 197 3.10 -11.15 26.73
CA PRO A 197 3.42 -10.39 25.52
C PRO A 197 4.35 -9.20 25.79
N ASP A 198 5.09 -8.77 24.77
CA ASP A 198 5.85 -7.52 24.78
C ASP A 198 4.95 -6.28 24.57
N LEU A 199 4.09 -6.29 23.54
CA LEU A 199 3.09 -5.22 23.33
C LEU A 199 1.76 -5.53 24.06
N ALA A 200 1.16 -4.52 24.68
CA ALA A 200 -0.12 -4.67 25.39
C ALA A 200 -1.28 -4.99 24.44
N GLU A 201 -1.34 -4.28 23.30
CA GLU A 201 -2.38 -4.44 22.28
C GLU A 201 -1.81 -4.73 20.90
N ARG A 202 -2.46 -5.67 20.20
CA ARG A 202 -2.00 -6.22 18.92
C ARG A 202 -3.23 -6.51 18.08
N GLY A 203 -3.41 -5.79 17.00
CA GLY A 203 -4.63 -5.85 16.22
C GLY A 203 -4.50 -5.18 14.88
N GLU A 204 -5.65 -4.96 14.26
CA GLU A 204 -5.77 -4.32 12.96
C GLU A 204 -7.00 -3.41 12.89
N TRP A 205 -7.01 -2.56 11.86
CA TRP A 205 -8.20 -1.87 11.39
C TRP A 205 -8.39 -2.08 9.89
N GLY A 206 -9.65 -2.04 9.45
CA GLY A 206 -10.03 -2.15 8.04
C GLY A 206 -9.88 -3.55 7.44
N GLY A 207 -10.02 -3.66 6.12
CA GLY A 207 -9.93 -4.95 5.40
C GLY A 207 -10.91 -5.99 5.92
N SER A 208 -10.42 -7.20 6.22
CA SER A 208 -11.21 -8.30 6.79
C SER A 208 -11.16 -8.39 8.32
N SER A 209 -10.55 -7.42 9.02
CA SER A 209 -10.29 -7.48 10.47
C SER A 209 -11.53 -7.84 11.32
N THR A 210 -12.69 -7.25 11.05
CA THR A 210 -13.93 -7.55 11.78
C THR A 210 -14.48 -8.96 11.53
N SER A 211 -14.08 -9.60 10.43
CA SER A 211 -14.47 -10.97 10.07
C SER A 211 -13.45 -12.01 10.55
N ASP A 212 -12.27 -11.59 11.00
CA ASP A 212 -11.14 -12.46 11.35
C ASP A 212 -10.89 -12.54 12.87
N ILE A 213 -11.87 -12.18 13.71
CA ILE A 213 -11.75 -12.11 15.18
C ILE A 213 -11.19 -13.41 15.78
N GLU A 214 -11.75 -14.57 15.42
CA GLU A 214 -11.29 -15.87 15.92
C GLU A 214 -9.87 -16.20 15.45
N TRP A 215 -9.54 -15.83 14.21
CA TRP A 215 -8.22 -16.07 13.64
C TRP A 215 -7.14 -15.21 14.33
N PHE A 216 -7.44 -13.95 14.62
CA PHE A 216 -6.60 -13.10 15.47
C PHE A 216 -6.41 -13.70 16.87
N ALA A 217 -7.51 -14.12 17.51
CA ALA A 217 -7.46 -14.68 18.85
C ALA A 217 -6.62 -15.97 18.93
N GLN A 218 -6.67 -16.81 17.89
CA GLN A 218 -5.80 -17.98 17.77
C GLN A 218 -4.32 -17.61 17.78
N GLN A 219 -3.95 -16.44 17.27
CA GLN A 219 -2.59 -15.91 17.25
C GLN A 219 -2.29 -14.99 18.45
N LYS A 220 -3.21 -14.94 19.42
CA LYS A 220 -3.16 -14.04 20.57
C LYS A 220 -3.10 -12.55 20.19
N MET A 221 -3.60 -12.17 19.02
CA MET A 221 -3.96 -10.79 18.72
C MET A 221 -5.26 -10.46 19.45
N ASN A 222 -5.38 -9.24 19.95
CA ASN A 222 -6.35 -8.87 20.97
C ASN A 222 -7.02 -7.50 20.73
N LEU A 223 -6.94 -6.97 19.51
CA LEU A 223 -7.53 -5.69 19.14
C LEU A 223 -8.15 -5.75 17.74
N VAL A 224 -9.34 -5.18 17.61
CA VAL A 224 -9.93 -4.76 16.33
C VAL A 224 -10.45 -3.35 16.51
N GLU A 225 -9.99 -2.41 15.69
CA GLU A 225 -10.61 -1.10 15.58
C GLU A 225 -11.48 -1.04 14.32
N ALA A 226 -12.73 -0.60 14.47
CA ALA A 226 -13.70 -0.65 13.38
C ALA A 226 -14.55 0.62 13.30
N HIS A 227 -14.82 1.05 12.06
CA HIS A 227 -15.84 2.05 11.80
C HIS A 227 -17.21 1.54 12.21
N ILE A 228 -18.03 2.45 12.71
CA ILE A 228 -19.37 2.18 13.23
C ILE A 228 -20.38 3.13 12.61
N ASP A 229 -21.67 2.80 12.74
CA ASP A 229 -22.73 3.61 12.16
C ASP A 229 -22.94 4.85 13.02
N LEU A 230 -22.61 6.01 12.48
CA LEU A 230 -22.80 7.33 13.08
C LEU A 230 -23.93 8.07 12.34
N SER A 231 -24.91 8.58 13.08
CA SER A 231 -25.97 9.41 12.51
C SER A 231 -26.43 10.51 13.47
N VAL A 232 -27.25 11.44 12.96
CA VAL A 232 -28.05 12.37 13.76
C VAL A 232 -29.53 12.05 13.52
N ASP A 233 -30.30 11.88 14.59
CA ASP A 233 -31.72 11.53 14.51
C ASP A 233 -32.63 12.74 14.24
N ALA A 234 -33.94 12.49 14.15
CA ALA A 234 -34.95 13.51 13.86
C ALA A 234 -35.02 14.57 14.96
N GLU A 235 -34.75 14.18 16.21
CA GLU A 235 -34.71 15.05 17.39
C GLU A 235 -33.41 15.88 17.44
N GLY A 236 -32.45 15.60 16.57
CA GLY A 236 -31.17 16.32 16.50
C GLY A 236 -30.14 15.85 17.51
N LYS A 237 -30.25 14.59 17.94
CA LYS A 237 -29.32 13.90 18.84
C LYS A 237 -28.35 13.03 18.04
N GLY A 238 -27.10 12.96 18.48
CA GLY A 238 -26.15 11.99 17.94
C GLY A 238 -26.55 10.55 18.28
N VAL A 239 -26.50 9.65 17.29
CA VAL A 239 -26.72 8.21 17.47
C VAL A 239 -25.52 7.44 16.92
N ALA A 240 -24.97 6.56 17.74
CA ALA A 240 -23.88 5.65 17.36
C ALA A 240 -24.34 4.21 17.58
N LYS A 241 -24.12 3.32 16.60
CA LYS A 241 -24.51 1.91 16.67
C LYS A 241 -23.35 0.99 16.32
N VAL A 242 -23.18 -0.04 17.14
CA VAL A 242 -22.25 -1.15 16.92
C VAL A 242 -23.04 -2.44 16.80
N ASN A 243 -22.60 -3.36 15.95
CA ASN A 243 -23.21 -4.69 15.83
C ASN A 243 -22.95 -5.50 17.13
N PRO A 244 -23.98 -5.82 17.94
CA PRO A 244 -23.80 -6.51 19.21
C PRO A 244 -23.19 -7.90 19.05
N LYS A 245 -23.41 -8.57 17.91
CA LYS A 245 -22.83 -9.89 17.65
C LYS A 245 -21.30 -9.83 17.54
N LEU A 246 -20.77 -8.76 16.94
CA LEU A 246 -19.31 -8.57 16.85
C LEU A 246 -18.70 -8.27 18.22
N LEU A 247 -19.40 -7.50 19.05
CA LEU A 247 -18.97 -7.23 20.43
C LEU A 247 -18.93 -8.51 21.28
N GLU A 248 -19.98 -9.32 21.21
CA GLU A 248 -20.04 -10.61 21.89
C GLU A 248 -18.94 -11.56 21.38
N GLN A 249 -18.76 -11.63 20.06
CA GLN A 249 -17.73 -12.45 19.43
C GLN A 249 -16.33 -12.03 19.88
N ALA A 250 -16.00 -10.73 19.84
CA ALA A 250 -14.72 -10.21 20.32
C ALA A 250 -14.47 -10.54 21.81
N ARG A 251 -15.48 -10.30 22.65
CA ARG A 251 -15.45 -10.58 24.08
C ARG A 251 -15.18 -12.05 24.39
N LEU A 252 -15.83 -12.98 23.69
CA LEU A 252 -15.65 -14.43 23.87
C LEU A 252 -14.30 -14.96 23.35
N HIS A 253 -13.56 -14.14 22.57
CA HIS A 253 -12.27 -14.49 22.00
C HIS A 253 -11.13 -13.59 22.52
N ALA A 254 -11.30 -13.02 23.71
CA ALA A 254 -10.27 -12.25 24.42
C ALA A 254 -9.74 -11.05 23.61
N LEU A 255 -10.61 -10.44 22.79
CA LEU A 255 -10.30 -9.36 21.87
C LEU A 255 -11.04 -8.08 22.25
N ASN A 256 -10.33 -6.96 22.24
CA ASN A 256 -10.87 -5.63 22.48
C ASN A 256 -11.44 -5.09 21.16
N PHE A 257 -12.74 -4.83 21.11
CA PHE A 257 -13.37 -4.14 19.98
C PHE A 257 -13.46 -2.65 20.30
N VAL A 258 -12.76 -1.82 19.52
CA VAL A 258 -12.69 -0.37 19.74
C VAL A 258 -13.44 0.35 18.60
N PRO A 259 -14.60 0.95 18.88
CA PRO A 259 -15.32 1.76 17.90
C PRO A 259 -14.51 2.98 17.46
N ILE A 260 -14.55 3.26 16.16
CA ILE A 260 -13.93 4.45 15.55
C ILE A 260 -14.99 5.54 15.34
N ILE A 261 -14.75 6.72 15.90
CA ILE A 261 -15.32 7.96 15.36
C ILE A 261 -14.44 8.37 14.18
N THR A 262 -15.02 8.36 12.98
CA THR A 262 -14.30 8.60 11.71
C THR A 262 -13.57 9.94 11.69
N HIS A 263 -12.69 10.14 10.70
CA HIS A 263 -12.00 11.41 10.48
C HIS A 263 -12.98 12.59 10.53
N LEU A 264 -12.65 13.56 11.37
CA LEU A 264 -13.57 14.64 11.76
C LEU A 264 -13.97 15.59 10.60
N GLU A 265 -13.26 15.59 9.47
CA GLU A 265 -13.67 16.30 8.25
C GLU A 265 -14.50 15.44 7.27
N GLN A 266 -14.76 14.17 7.61
CA GLN A 266 -15.50 13.20 6.80
C GLN A 266 -16.88 12.87 7.40
N MET A 267 -17.42 13.74 8.26
CA MET A 267 -18.69 13.52 8.97
C MET A 267 -19.95 13.79 8.14
N GLU A 268 -19.86 14.18 6.87
CA GLU A 268 -21.04 14.51 6.05
C GLU A 268 -22.04 13.35 5.97
N GLY A 269 -21.55 12.11 5.83
CA GLY A 269 -22.40 10.91 5.71
C GLY A 269 -23.27 10.62 6.94
N THR A 270 -23.05 11.29 8.06
CA THR A 270 -23.81 11.10 9.31
C THR A 270 -25.16 11.84 9.32
N GLY A 271 -25.43 12.70 8.33
CA GLY A 271 -26.60 13.59 8.33
C GLY A 271 -26.44 14.84 9.21
N LEU A 272 -25.28 15.03 9.85
CA LEU A 272 -24.93 16.17 10.69
C LEU A 272 -25.25 17.52 10.04
N PHE A 273 -24.73 17.76 8.83
CA PHE A 273 -24.90 19.03 8.12
C PHE A 273 -26.28 19.18 7.47
N VAL A 274 -27.05 18.10 7.36
CA VAL A 274 -28.45 18.16 6.92
C VAL A 274 -29.33 18.68 8.07
N ARG A 275 -29.11 18.15 9.29
CA ARG A 275 -29.87 18.55 10.47
C ARG A 275 -29.45 19.93 11.00
N PHE A 276 -28.15 20.22 10.96
CA PHE A 276 -27.54 21.45 11.47
C PHE A 276 -26.57 22.05 10.42
N PRO A 277 -27.09 22.75 9.39
CA PRO A 277 -26.26 23.35 8.35
C PRO A 277 -25.21 24.33 8.88
N GLU A 278 -25.47 24.99 10.01
CA GLU A 278 -24.57 25.92 10.69
C GLU A 278 -23.30 25.27 11.30
N LEU A 279 -23.28 23.94 11.40
CA LEU A 279 -22.10 23.17 11.82
C LEU A 279 -21.11 22.93 10.68
N LYS A 280 -21.52 23.17 9.43
CA LYS A 280 -20.60 23.10 8.31
C LYS A 280 -19.55 24.21 8.44
N GLY A 281 -18.29 23.87 8.22
CA GLY A 281 -17.19 24.82 8.22
C GLY A 281 -17.42 25.95 7.22
N LYS A 282 -16.88 27.14 7.52
CA LYS A 282 -16.76 28.25 6.56
C LYS A 282 -15.46 28.07 5.79
N GLY A 283 -15.43 28.48 4.53
CA GLY A 283 -14.24 28.41 3.68
C GLY A 283 -14.61 28.19 2.22
N ASP A 284 -13.60 28.04 1.37
CA ASP A 284 -13.78 27.79 -0.06
C ASP A 284 -14.00 26.28 -0.32
N PRO A 285 -15.20 25.86 -0.77
CA PRO A 285 -15.48 24.46 -1.07
C PRO A 285 -14.63 23.91 -2.22
N ASP A 286 -14.18 24.76 -3.16
CA ASP A 286 -13.34 24.32 -4.27
C ASP A 286 -11.90 24.06 -3.81
N ALA A 287 -11.41 24.81 -2.81
CA ALA A 287 -10.16 24.50 -2.15
C ALA A 287 -10.21 23.14 -1.44
N TRP A 288 -11.32 22.81 -0.76
CA TRP A 288 -11.48 21.51 -0.10
C TRP A 288 -11.50 20.34 -1.09
N LYS A 289 -12.19 20.49 -2.23
CA LYS A 289 -12.24 19.46 -3.27
C LYS A 289 -10.86 19.08 -3.80
N ARG A 290 -9.90 20.01 -3.81
CA ARG A 290 -8.51 19.73 -4.24
C ARG A 290 -7.75 18.84 -3.25
N ILE A 291 -8.13 18.87 -1.98
CA ILE A 291 -7.55 18.04 -0.91
C ILE A 291 -8.22 16.66 -0.90
N GLY A 292 -9.51 16.61 -1.22
CA GLY A 292 -10.27 15.39 -1.41
C GLY A 292 -11.77 15.61 -1.21
N ASN A 293 -12.51 14.53 -0.99
CA ASN A 293 -13.92 14.61 -0.61
C ASN A 293 -14.08 14.97 0.89
N VAL A 294 -13.52 16.11 1.29
CA VAL A 294 -13.51 16.59 2.67
C VAL A 294 -14.47 17.76 2.86
N LYS A 295 -15.17 17.79 3.99
CA LYS A 295 -16.10 18.88 4.36
C LYS A 295 -15.93 19.17 5.85
N PRO A 296 -15.06 20.14 6.20
CA PRO A 296 -14.72 20.38 7.59
C PRO A 296 -15.94 20.87 8.38
N ALA A 297 -15.99 20.50 9.66
CA ALA A 297 -16.98 21.02 10.60
C ALA A 297 -16.46 22.28 11.30
N CYS A 298 -17.38 23.10 11.83
CA CYS A 298 -17.05 24.24 12.67
C CYS A 298 -16.94 23.82 14.15
N PHE A 299 -15.74 23.41 14.59
CA PHE A 299 -15.50 22.96 15.96
C PHE A 299 -15.65 24.04 17.05
N SER A 300 -15.82 25.31 16.66
CA SER A 300 -16.17 26.38 17.60
C SER A 300 -17.66 26.43 17.95
N GLN A 301 -18.52 25.63 17.29
CA GLN A 301 -19.95 25.57 17.59
C GLN A 301 -20.22 24.59 18.74
N PRO A 302 -20.85 25.03 19.84
CA PRO A 302 -21.15 24.14 20.98
C PRO A 302 -21.99 22.92 20.61
N LYS A 303 -22.91 23.07 19.64
CA LYS A 303 -23.79 21.97 19.21
C LYS A 303 -23.02 20.78 18.63
N LEU A 304 -21.84 20.98 18.05
CA LEU A 304 -21.03 19.86 17.58
C LEU A 304 -20.49 19.02 18.75
N GLN A 305 -20.09 19.67 19.84
CA GLN A 305 -19.65 18.99 21.06
C GLN A 305 -20.79 18.16 21.67
N GLU A 306 -22.02 18.67 21.68
CA GLU A 306 -23.19 17.92 22.14
C GLU A 306 -23.41 16.64 21.32
N ILE A 307 -23.33 16.72 19.99
CA ILE A 307 -23.53 15.57 19.10
C ILE A 307 -22.42 14.53 19.29
N MET A 308 -21.17 14.96 19.40
CA MET A 308 -20.07 14.05 19.72
C MET A 308 -20.24 13.41 21.11
N ALA A 309 -20.72 14.17 22.11
CA ALA A 309 -21.03 13.63 23.43
C ALA A 309 -22.15 12.60 23.37
N ASP A 310 -23.18 12.82 22.55
CA ASP A 310 -24.25 11.86 22.32
C ASP A 310 -23.73 10.55 21.70
N TRP A 311 -22.87 10.64 20.67
CA TRP A 311 -22.24 9.47 20.06
C TRP A 311 -21.41 8.67 21.07
N LEU A 312 -20.53 9.34 21.82
CA LEU A 312 -19.72 8.67 22.84
C LEU A 312 -20.59 8.09 23.97
N THR A 313 -21.68 8.75 24.34
CA THR A 313 -22.64 8.26 25.32
C THR A 313 -23.40 7.03 24.83
N CYS A 314 -23.79 6.98 23.56
CA CYS A 314 -24.37 5.80 22.93
C CYS A 314 -23.40 4.60 23.02
N LEU A 315 -22.12 4.82 22.69
CA LEU A 315 -21.09 3.79 22.77
C LEU A 315 -20.81 3.35 24.21
N ALA A 316 -20.80 4.28 25.17
CA ALA A 316 -20.61 4.01 26.60
C ALA A 316 -21.66 3.05 27.20
N ARG A 317 -22.84 2.95 26.58
CA ARG A 317 -23.92 2.06 27.04
C ARG A 317 -23.69 0.60 26.69
N TYR A 318 -22.79 0.30 25.76
CA TYR A 318 -22.40 -1.08 25.47
C TYR A 318 -21.41 -1.54 26.57
N PRO A 319 -21.76 -2.59 27.35
CA PRO A 319 -20.88 -3.09 28.41
C PRO A 319 -19.49 -3.48 27.88
N GLU A 320 -19.43 -4.03 26.68
CA GLU A 320 -18.22 -4.57 26.03
C GLU A 320 -17.27 -3.49 25.49
N VAL A 321 -17.75 -2.26 25.26
CA VAL A 321 -16.92 -1.17 24.72
C VAL A 321 -16.11 -0.55 25.86
N SER A 322 -14.82 -0.89 25.97
CA SER A 322 -13.91 -0.30 26.95
C SER A 322 -13.35 1.05 26.52
N ASP A 323 -13.09 1.21 25.23
CA ASP A 323 -12.41 2.35 24.64
C ASP A 323 -13.14 2.83 23.38
N VAL A 324 -13.02 4.11 23.06
CA VAL A 324 -13.41 4.66 21.75
C VAL A 324 -12.22 5.41 21.17
N CYS A 325 -11.97 5.22 19.87
CA CYS A 325 -10.92 5.95 19.15
C CYS A 325 -11.53 7.06 18.30
N VAL A 326 -11.14 8.32 18.58
CA VAL A 326 -11.55 9.48 17.79
C VAL A 326 -10.42 9.82 16.82
N TRP A 327 -10.73 9.76 15.53
CA TRP A 327 -9.78 10.11 14.50
C TRP A 327 -9.83 11.60 14.22
N LEU A 328 -8.76 12.31 14.57
CA LEU A 328 -8.62 13.71 14.18
C LEU A 328 -8.70 13.82 12.66
N SER A 329 -8.87 15.06 12.19
CA SER A 329 -8.95 15.26 10.76
C SER A 329 -7.73 14.70 10.02
N GLU A 330 -7.94 13.97 8.94
CA GLU A 330 -6.87 13.39 8.12
C GLU A 330 -6.03 14.49 7.46
N ASN A 331 -6.67 15.60 7.09
CA ASN A 331 -6.04 16.75 6.45
C ASN A 331 -6.19 18.05 7.26
N ASP A 332 -5.27 18.99 7.04
CA ASP A 332 -5.35 20.36 7.56
C ASP A 332 -6.35 21.17 6.71
N VAL A 333 -7.62 21.19 7.14
CA VAL A 333 -8.76 21.80 6.44
C VAL A 333 -9.63 22.59 7.40
N GLN A 334 -9.04 23.49 8.17
CA GLN A 334 -9.74 24.22 9.22
C GLN A 334 -10.90 25.08 8.70
N CYS A 335 -11.97 25.18 9.49
CA CYS A 335 -13.02 26.18 9.31
C CYS A 335 -12.46 27.62 9.36
N ALA A 336 -12.83 28.44 8.38
CA ALA A 336 -12.38 29.82 8.20
C ALA A 336 -13.14 30.87 9.03
N CYS A 337 -13.88 30.47 10.07
CA CYS A 337 -14.50 31.45 10.98
C CYS A 337 -13.47 31.97 11.99
N ASP A 338 -13.60 33.22 12.44
CA ASP A 338 -12.64 33.90 13.32
C ASP A 338 -12.33 33.10 14.62
N ARG A 339 -13.33 32.42 15.17
CA ARG A 339 -13.17 31.59 16.39
C ARG A 339 -12.32 30.33 16.16
N CYS A 340 -12.46 29.71 14.99
CA CYS A 340 -11.62 28.57 14.62
C CYS A 340 -10.22 29.06 14.25
N GLN A 341 -10.10 30.08 13.40
CA GLN A 341 -8.83 30.62 12.90
C GLN A 341 -7.91 31.16 14.00
N SER A 342 -8.47 31.63 15.11
CA SER A 342 -7.69 32.05 16.29
C SER A 342 -7.07 30.90 17.09
N GLN A 343 -7.31 29.64 16.70
CA GLN A 343 -6.85 28.44 17.38
C GLN A 343 -6.24 27.45 16.38
N ASN A 344 -5.40 26.53 16.86
CA ASN A 344 -4.94 25.41 16.04
C ASN A 344 -6.09 24.39 15.84
N GLN A 345 -6.30 23.93 14.60
CA GLN A 345 -7.38 23.01 14.24
C GLN A 345 -7.40 21.76 15.13
N PHE A 346 -6.31 21.00 15.13
CA PHE A 346 -6.23 19.70 15.80
C PHE A 346 -6.31 19.84 17.32
N ALA A 347 -5.79 20.93 17.86
CA ALA A 347 -5.98 21.25 19.27
C ALA A 347 -7.47 21.54 19.61
N LEU A 348 -8.19 22.26 18.74
CA LEU A 348 -9.61 22.51 18.93
C LEU A 348 -10.44 21.23 18.83
N GLU A 349 -10.17 20.38 17.84
CA GLU A 349 -10.80 19.05 17.67
C GLU A 349 -10.60 18.18 18.92
N THR A 350 -9.34 18.08 19.39
CA THR A 350 -8.99 17.32 20.60
C THR A 350 -9.75 17.84 21.82
N ARG A 351 -9.85 19.16 21.98
CA ARG A 351 -10.59 19.76 23.11
C ARG A 351 -12.06 19.38 23.09
N VAL A 352 -12.69 19.37 21.92
CA VAL A 352 -14.09 18.96 21.75
C VAL A 352 -14.26 17.47 22.07
N ALA A 353 -13.36 16.62 21.58
CA ALA A 353 -13.37 15.18 21.87
C ALA A 353 -13.22 14.89 23.37
N LEU A 354 -12.28 15.57 24.06
CA LEU A 354 -12.08 15.42 25.50
C LEU A 354 -13.34 15.81 26.30
N ARG A 355 -13.99 16.92 25.94
CA ARG A 355 -15.24 17.34 26.62
C ARG A 355 -16.39 16.39 26.37
N ALA A 356 -16.52 15.89 25.14
CA ALA A 356 -17.53 14.88 24.80
C ALA A 356 -17.31 13.58 25.59
N TRP A 357 -16.05 13.17 25.75
CA TRP A 357 -15.67 11.99 26.52
C TRP A 357 -15.96 12.16 28.02
N GLU A 358 -15.64 13.32 28.61
CA GLU A 358 -15.98 13.60 30.01
C GLU A 358 -17.49 13.56 30.26
N ALA A 359 -18.32 14.01 29.30
CA ALA A 359 -19.76 13.86 29.39
C ALA A 359 -20.19 12.37 29.34
N ALA A 360 -19.59 11.57 28.46
CA ALA A 360 -19.89 10.14 28.35
C ALA A 360 -19.48 9.34 29.60
N LYS A 361 -18.46 9.80 30.35
CA LYS A 361 -18.06 9.20 31.63
C LYS A 361 -19.13 9.26 32.72
N ALA A 362 -20.11 10.15 32.60
CA ALA A 362 -21.29 10.13 33.47
C ALA A 362 -22.12 8.84 33.32
N VAL A 363 -22.04 8.17 32.15
CA VAL A 363 -22.68 6.87 31.89
C VAL A 363 -21.75 5.71 32.18
N LYS A 364 -20.48 5.81 31.80
CA LYS A 364 -19.46 4.78 32.06
C LYS A 364 -18.16 5.44 32.54
N PRO A 365 -17.93 5.56 33.86
CA PRO A 365 -16.74 6.24 34.39
C PRO A 365 -15.40 5.63 33.94
N SER A 366 -15.40 4.34 33.57
CA SER A 366 -14.24 3.60 33.08
C SER A 366 -14.04 3.66 31.57
N LEU A 367 -14.87 4.39 30.82
CA LEU A 367 -14.72 4.51 29.37
C LEU A 367 -13.37 5.18 29.03
N GLY A 368 -12.53 4.49 28.27
CA GLY A 368 -11.28 5.02 27.72
C GLY A 368 -11.52 5.84 26.45
N LEU A 369 -10.63 6.79 26.20
CA LEU A 369 -10.57 7.56 24.96
C LEU A 369 -9.19 7.39 24.33
N ARG A 370 -9.17 7.25 23.01
CA ARG A 370 -7.97 7.35 22.19
C ARG A 370 -8.12 8.48 21.19
N ILE A 371 -7.04 9.22 20.95
CA ILE A 371 -6.95 10.23 19.89
C ILE A 371 -5.96 9.73 18.85
N LEU A 372 -6.44 9.51 17.62
CA LEU A 372 -5.59 9.19 16.49
C LEU A 372 -5.06 10.50 15.87
N LEU A 373 -3.75 10.70 15.99
CA LEU A 373 -2.99 11.68 15.24
C LEU A 373 -2.86 11.22 13.78
N THR A 374 -2.91 12.18 12.87
CA THR A 374 -2.94 11.97 11.42
C THR A 374 -1.80 12.70 10.73
N GLN A 375 -1.66 12.46 9.41
CA GLN A 375 -0.77 13.24 8.56
C GLN A 375 -1.08 14.75 8.58
N GLY A 376 -2.35 15.14 8.68
CA GLY A 376 -2.77 16.54 8.82
C GLY A 376 -2.26 17.15 10.12
N SER A 377 -2.38 16.41 11.23
CA SER A 377 -2.00 16.93 12.56
C SER A 377 -0.49 17.02 12.78
N TYR A 378 0.32 16.36 11.95
CA TYR A 378 1.75 16.11 12.18
C TYR A 378 2.55 17.34 12.61
N ARG A 379 2.34 18.50 11.96
CA ARG A 379 3.03 19.77 12.26
C ARG A 379 2.64 20.41 13.60
N SER A 380 1.61 19.89 14.25
CA SER A 380 1.04 20.40 15.50
C SER A 380 0.79 19.30 16.54
N ASN A 381 1.41 18.14 16.36
CA ASN A 381 1.30 17.04 17.31
C ASN A 381 1.73 17.47 18.71
N ASP A 382 2.76 18.32 18.84
CA ASP A 382 3.20 18.90 20.10
C ASP A 382 2.05 19.58 20.87
N LYS A 383 1.20 20.33 20.17
CA LYS A 383 0.04 21.01 20.76
C LYS A 383 -1.04 20.04 21.21
N VAL A 384 -1.29 18.98 20.44
CA VAL A 384 -2.24 17.93 20.83
C VAL A 384 -1.73 17.18 22.06
N LEU A 385 -0.48 16.69 22.01
CA LEU A 385 0.14 15.93 23.10
C LEU A 385 0.20 16.71 24.42
N ALA A 386 0.41 18.03 24.37
CA ALA A 386 0.47 18.88 25.55
C ALA A 386 -0.88 19.01 26.29
N MET A 387 -2.00 18.78 25.61
CA MET A 387 -3.35 18.94 26.20
C MET A 387 -3.95 17.62 26.69
N VAL A 388 -3.49 16.49 26.18
CA VAL A 388 -4.11 15.19 26.43
C VAL A 388 -3.68 14.65 27.79
N PRO A 389 -4.64 14.34 28.70
CA PRO A 389 -4.31 13.86 30.04
C PRO A 389 -3.71 12.43 29.99
N PRO A 390 -2.97 11.98 31.03
CA PRO A 390 -2.27 10.68 31.04
C PRO A 390 -3.10 9.45 30.71
N GLU A 391 -4.38 9.47 31.07
CA GLU A 391 -5.33 8.37 30.89
C GLU A 391 -5.90 8.26 29.47
N VAL A 392 -5.71 9.27 28.63
CA VAL A 392 -6.15 9.24 27.23
C VAL A 392 -5.02 8.72 26.36
N GLY A 393 -5.30 7.67 25.60
CA GLY A 393 -4.35 7.06 24.68
C GLY A 393 -4.10 7.94 23.46
N ILE A 394 -2.86 7.96 22.97
CA ILE A 394 -2.52 8.52 21.67
C ILE A 394 -2.22 7.38 20.72
N SER A 395 -2.82 7.39 19.53
CA SER A 395 -2.34 6.60 18.40
C SER A 395 -1.91 7.54 17.28
N TYR A 396 -1.13 7.05 16.31
CA TYR A 396 -0.84 7.85 15.12
C TYR A 396 -0.75 7.01 13.84
N TYR A 397 -1.12 7.66 12.74
CA TYR A 397 -0.80 7.21 11.39
C TYR A 397 -0.30 8.40 10.56
N HIS A 398 0.51 8.10 9.55
CA HIS A 398 0.94 9.08 8.56
C HIS A 398 1.24 8.37 7.24
N GLY A 399 0.55 8.74 6.15
CA GLY A 399 0.65 8.03 4.87
C GLY A 399 2.07 7.90 4.30
N GLY A 400 2.95 8.86 4.60
CA GLY A 400 4.36 8.84 4.21
C GLY A 400 5.36 8.29 5.24
N LEU A 401 4.92 7.86 6.43
CA LEU A 401 5.81 7.33 7.49
C LEU A 401 5.35 5.95 7.99
N THR A 402 4.07 5.79 8.33
CA THR A 402 3.54 4.51 8.83
C THR A 402 3.08 3.59 7.71
N TYR A 403 2.67 4.14 6.57
CA TYR A 403 2.40 3.40 5.33
C TYR A 403 3.58 3.47 4.37
N ASP A 404 4.76 3.21 4.93
CA ASP A 404 6.03 3.24 4.24
C ASP A 404 6.79 1.92 4.42
N SER A 405 7.34 1.40 3.33
CA SER A 405 8.16 0.19 3.28
C SER A 405 9.65 0.48 3.39
N THR A 406 10.06 1.73 3.57
CA THR A 406 11.48 2.06 3.71
C THR A 406 12.10 1.45 4.97
N ARG A 407 13.44 1.47 5.03
CA ARG A 407 14.23 1.08 6.20
C ARG A 407 14.33 2.22 7.22
N ASN A 408 13.72 3.38 6.97
CA ASN A 408 13.74 4.48 7.92
C ASN A 408 12.96 4.11 9.19
N PRO A 409 13.29 4.69 10.36
CA PRO A 409 12.46 4.57 11.54
C PRO A 409 11.05 5.07 11.27
N MET A 410 10.05 4.30 11.69
CA MET A 410 8.65 4.64 11.51
C MET A 410 8.16 5.63 12.56
N ILE A 411 8.64 5.47 13.80
CA ILE A 411 8.24 6.33 14.92
C ILE A 411 9.07 7.61 14.94
N ASP A 412 8.40 8.73 14.69
CA ASP A 412 8.93 10.08 14.78
C ASP A 412 9.57 10.38 16.16
N PRO A 413 10.67 11.17 16.23
CA PRO A 413 11.34 11.50 17.50
C PRO A 413 10.41 12.07 18.59
N LEU A 414 9.46 12.94 18.25
CA LEU A 414 8.53 13.52 19.24
C LEU A 414 7.67 12.43 19.89
N LEU A 415 7.19 11.47 19.10
CA LEU A 415 6.37 10.37 19.57
C LEU A 415 7.18 9.30 20.30
N ALA A 416 8.42 9.05 19.86
CA ALA A 416 9.34 8.18 20.58
C ALA A 416 9.63 8.72 21.99
N ASP A 417 9.89 10.03 22.12
CA ASP A 417 10.07 10.69 23.41
C ASP A 417 8.80 10.65 24.29
N TYR A 418 7.62 10.76 23.66
CA TYR A 418 6.34 10.62 24.35
C TYR A 418 6.18 9.22 24.98
N ALA A 419 6.42 8.16 24.20
CA ALA A 419 6.35 6.78 24.69
C ALA A 419 7.45 6.47 25.73
N ALA A 420 8.66 7.01 25.55
CA ALA A 420 9.76 6.82 26.49
C ALA A 420 9.45 7.31 27.91
N LYS A 421 8.59 8.33 28.03
CA LYS A 421 8.06 8.87 29.30
C LYS A 421 6.95 8.00 29.93
N GLY A 422 6.69 6.82 29.39
CA GLY A 422 5.67 5.88 29.88
C GLY A 422 4.25 6.23 29.47
N ARG A 423 4.08 7.13 28.49
CA ARG A 423 2.75 7.47 27.95
C ARG A 423 2.28 6.39 26.99
N TRP A 424 0.97 6.16 26.94
CA TRP A 424 0.39 5.17 26.04
C TRP A 424 0.44 5.67 24.59
N LEU A 425 1.16 4.94 23.73
CA LEU A 425 1.30 5.23 22.31
C LEU A 425 0.95 3.99 21.46
N GLY A 426 0.04 4.17 20.51
CA GLY A 426 -0.27 3.23 19.44
C GLY A 426 0.26 3.68 18.08
N CYS A 427 0.53 2.72 17.19
CA CYS A 427 0.97 2.98 15.82
C CYS A 427 0.10 2.22 14.82
N TYR A 428 -0.20 2.86 13.69
CA TYR A 428 -1.00 2.28 12.60
C TYR A 428 -0.10 2.01 11.39
N PRO A 429 0.73 0.94 11.42
CA PRO A 429 1.64 0.62 10.34
C PRO A 429 0.96 -0.17 9.22
N GLN A 430 1.51 -0.10 8.03
CA GLN A 430 1.19 -1.11 7.01
C GLN A 430 1.86 -2.45 7.35
N LEU A 431 1.13 -3.55 7.12
CA LEU A 431 1.66 -4.92 7.13
C LEU A 431 1.72 -5.50 5.70
N THR A 432 1.56 -4.63 4.70
CA THR A 432 1.52 -4.92 3.27
C THR A 432 2.75 -4.36 2.55
N ALA A 433 2.89 -4.66 1.25
CA ALA A 433 3.88 -4.04 0.38
C ALA A 433 3.73 -2.50 0.28
N SER A 434 2.50 -2.00 0.15
CA SER A 434 2.16 -0.57 0.17
C SER A 434 0.64 -0.40 0.25
N TRP A 435 0.16 0.66 0.89
CA TRP A 435 -1.27 0.96 1.03
C TRP A 435 -2.03 1.14 -0.30
N ARG A 436 -1.36 1.59 -1.37
CA ARG A 436 -2.01 1.96 -2.65
C ARG A 436 -2.22 0.77 -3.60
N ILE A 437 -1.50 -0.32 -3.39
CA ILE A 437 -1.39 -1.48 -4.27
C ILE A 437 -1.59 -2.79 -3.48
N VAL A 438 -1.77 -3.90 -4.18
CA VAL A 438 -1.84 -5.25 -3.58
C VAL A 438 -0.83 -6.12 -4.31
N CYS A 439 0.29 -6.42 -3.65
CA CYS A 439 1.39 -7.20 -4.20
C CYS A 439 1.86 -8.23 -3.17
N PRO A 440 2.33 -9.41 -3.61
CA PRO A 440 2.79 -10.47 -2.72
C PRO A 440 4.05 -10.07 -1.97
N TRP A 441 4.05 -10.25 -0.65
CA TRP A 441 5.26 -10.07 0.14
C TRP A 441 5.21 -10.82 1.48
N SER A 442 5.95 -11.92 1.56
CA SER A 442 6.28 -12.65 2.79
C SER A 442 7.49 -11.99 3.46
N GLY A 443 7.26 -10.81 4.03
CA GLY A 443 8.28 -9.85 4.47
C GLY A 443 8.74 -10.00 5.92
N ALA A 444 9.21 -11.18 6.32
CA ALA A 444 9.64 -11.46 7.71
C ALA A 444 10.60 -10.41 8.28
N GLN A 445 11.58 -9.98 7.48
CA GLN A 445 12.61 -9.01 7.89
C GLN A 445 12.00 -7.64 8.16
N PHE A 446 11.06 -7.19 7.31
CA PHE A 446 10.35 -5.94 7.51
C PHE A 446 9.51 -5.99 8.78
N ILE A 447 8.67 -7.02 8.94
CA ILE A 447 7.77 -7.13 10.09
C ILE A 447 8.56 -7.23 11.40
N LYS A 448 9.61 -8.06 11.44
CA LYS A 448 10.47 -8.17 12.62
C LYS A 448 11.13 -6.84 12.96
N ALA A 449 11.66 -6.11 11.97
CA ALA A 449 12.25 -4.79 12.19
C ALA A 449 11.24 -3.81 12.80
N ARG A 450 10.00 -3.78 12.31
CA ARG A 450 8.95 -2.90 12.84
C ARG A 450 8.52 -3.27 14.25
N MET A 451 8.28 -4.56 14.52
CA MET A 451 7.91 -5.00 15.87
C MET A 451 9.02 -4.72 16.89
N ASN A 452 10.28 -4.92 16.50
CA ASN A 452 11.42 -4.56 17.34
C ASN A 452 11.50 -3.06 17.59
N GLU A 453 11.32 -2.23 16.56
CA GLU A 453 11.26 -0.77 16.74
C GLU A 453 10.17 -0.38 17.76
N PHE A 454 8.97 -0.96 17.66
CA PHE A 454 7.85 -0.61 18.54
C PHE A 454 8.10 -1.03 19.98
N VAL A 455 8.61 -2.26 20.20
CA VAL A 455 8.95 -2.76 21.53
C VAL A 455 10.11 -1.97 22.13
N ASP A 456 11.18 -1.72 21.37
CA ASP A 456 12.36 -1.00 21.85
C ASP A 456 12.02 0.47 22.18
N LYS A 457 11.07 1.08 21.45
CA LYS A 457 10.52 2.42 21.73
C LYS A 457 9.34 2.43 22.72
N LYS A 458 9.03 1.30 23.36
CA LYS A 458 8.01 1.17 24.42
C LYS A 458 6.57 1.53 23.99
N LEU A 459 6.24 1.33 22.72
CA LEU A 459 4.86 1.46 22.27
C LEU A 459 3.97 0.43 22.98
N GLN A 460 2.69 0.74 23.09
CA GLN A 460 1.69 -0.09 23.77
C GLN A 460 0.77 -0.83 22.79
N CYS A 461 0.55 -0.26 21.60
CA CYS A 461 -0.46 -0.75 20.68
C CYS A 461 0.03 -0.81 19.23
N LEU A 462 -0.17 -1.97 18.61
CA LEU A 462 -0.12 -2.19 17.17
C LEU A 462 -1.56 -2.26 16.64
N CYS A 463 -1.92 -1.36 15.72
CA CYS A 463 -3.15 -1.43 14.94
C CYS A 463 -2.80 -1.50 13.44
N GLY A 464 -2.45 -2.68 12.96
CA GLY A 464 -1.94 -2.92 11.62
C GLY A 464 -2.95 -2.65 10.49
N TYR A 465 -2.42 -2.34 9.32
CA TYR A 465 -3.18 -2.17 8.08
C TYR A 465 -2.79 -3.27 7.07
N ALA A 466 -3.69 -4.22 6.83
CA ALA A 466 -3.50 -5.39 5.97
C ALA A 466 -4.61 -5.51 4.90
N THR A 467 -4.90 -4.40 4.22
CA THR A 467 -6.00 -4.33 3.24
C THR A 467 -5.60 -4.82 1.85
N PRO A 468 -6.55 -5.36 1.05
CA PRO A 468 -8.00 -5.43 1.30
C PRO A 468 -8.44 -6.62 2.17
N ASN A 469 -7.60 -7.62 2.34
CA ASN A 469 -7.97 -8.84 3.05
C ASN A 469 -6.72 -9.55 3.60
N ASN A 470 -6.82 -10.09 4.82
CA ASN A 470 -5.71 -10.76 5.50
C ASN A 470 -5.19 -12.00 4.78
N ARG A 471 -5.99 -12.64 3.91
CA ARG A 471 -5.54 -13.78 3.11
C ARG A 471 -4.35 -13.45 2.20
N PHE A 472 -4.19 -12.21 1.75
CA PHE A 472 -3.03 -11.80 0.96
C PHE A 472 -1.77 -11.60 1.79
N TYR A 473 -1.91 -11.31 3.08
CA TYR A 473 -0.83 -10.90 3.97
C TYR A 473 -0.73 -11.79 5.21
N GLU A 474 -1.31 -12.99 5.15
CA GLU A 474 -1.43 -13.91 6.28
C GLU A 474 -0.07 -14.19 6.95
N PHE A 475 0.97 -14.34 6.13
CA PHE A 475 2.36 -14.49 6.59
C PHE A 475 2.80 -13.29 7.44
N ASN A 476 2.59 -12.07 6.96
CA ASN A 476 3.02 -10.84 7.64
C ASN A 476 2.22 -10.55 8.91
N VAL A 477 0.91 -10.81 8.89
CA VAL A 477 0.06 -10.63 10.07
C VAL A 477 0.42 -11.64 11.16
N THR A 478 0.65 -12.90 10.78
CA THR A 478 1.12 -13.95 11.71
C THR A 478 2.52 -13.61 12.26
N ALA A 479 3.37 -13.00 11.43
CA ALA A 479 4.68 -12.52 11.84
C ALA A 479 4.59 -11.33 12.81
N ALA A 480 3.62 -10.44 12.60
CA ALA A 480 3.34 -9.35 13.52
C ALA A 480 2.84 -9.89 14.86
N ALA A 481 2.00 -10.93 14.86
CA ALA A 481 1.59 -11.63 16.08
C ALA A 481 2.78 -12.27 16.82
N GLU A 482 3.70 -12.95 16.10
CA GLU A 482 4.93 -13.53 16.67
C GLU A 482 5.76 -12.47 17.40
N TRP A 483 6.16 -11.42 16.70
CA TRP A 483 7.16 -10.48 17.24
C TRP A 483 6.56 -9.33 18.04
N SER A 484 5.25 -9.07 17.97
CA SER A 484 4.59 -8.20 18.95
C SER A 484 4.37 -8.90 20.30
N TRP A 485 4.35 -10.24 20.31
CA TRP A 485 4.31 -11.04 21.53
C TRP A 485 5.71 -11.29 22.09
N ASN A 486 6.66 -11.71 21.24
CA ASN A 486 8.04 -12.03 21.63
C ASN A 486 9.06 -11.49 20.63
N ALA A 487 9.34 -10.18 20.69
CA ALA A 487 10.16 -9.45 19.72
C ALA A 487 11.60 -9.98 19.59
N LYS A 488 12.14 -10.49 20.70
CA LYS A 488 13.50 -11.06 20.79
C LYS A 488 13.49 -12.61 20.82
N GLY A 489 12.37 -13.21 20.42
CA GLY A 489 12.19 -14.67 20.34
C GLY A 489 12.85 -15.25 19.09
N ARG A 490 12.03 -15.86 18.23
CA ARG A 490 12.52 -16.50 17.00
C ARG A 490 13.20 -15.53 16.05
N ASP A 491 14.17 -16.05 15.31
CA ASP A 491 14.60 -15.40 14.07
C ASP A 491 13.59 -15.61 12.91
N GLU A 492 13.85 -14.94 11.80
CA GLU A 492 13.01 -14.95 10.60
C GLU A 492 12.90 -16.36 9.99
N ARG A 493 13.97 -17.16 10.05
CA ARG A 493 14.00 -18.53 9.53
C ARG A 493 13.15 -19.45 10.42
N GLU A 494 13.36 -19.37 11.72
CA GLU A 494 12.62 -20.15 12.71
C GLU A 494 11.11 -19.83 12.66
N PHE A 495 10.75 -18.56 12.55
CA PHE A 495 9.37 -18.14 12.35
C PHE A 495 8.79 -18.71 11.05
N ALA A 496 9.48 -18.56 9.93
CA ALA A 496 8.98 -19.05 8.63
C ALA A 496 8.79 -20.58 8.63
N ALA A 497 9.66 -21.34 9.30
CA ALA A 497 9.50 -22.78 9.48
C ALA A 497 8.29 -23.13 10.37
N ALA A 498 8.04 -22.35 11.43
CA ALA A 498 6.87 -22.53 12.28
C ALA A 498 5.57 -22.22 11.50
N TRP A 499 5.54 -21.09 10.78
CA TRP A 499 4.41 -20.72 9.93
C TRP A 499 4.12 -21.83 8.91
N ALA A 500 5.13 -22.27 8.16
CA ALA A 500 4.99 -23.32 7.16
C ALA A 500 4.47 -24.65 7.75
N THR A 501 4.88 -24.99 8.97
CA THR A 501 4.40 -26.17 9.69
C THR A 501 2.90 -26.04 9.98
N ARG A 502 2.45 -24.89 10.49
CA ARG A 502 1.02 -24.64 10.76
C ARG A 502 0.16 -24.59 9.50
N GLN A 503 0.74 -24.14 8.38
CA GLN A 503 0.10 -24.18 7.07
C GLN A 503 0.02 -25.59 6.45
N GLY A 504 0.62 -26.60 7.07
CA GLY A 504 0.65 -27.97 6.54
C GLY A 504 1.51 -28.12 5.28
N LEU A 505 2.51 -27.25 5.08
CA LEU A 505 3.43 -27.35 3.96
C LEU A 505 4.41 -28.52 4.16
N LYS A 506 4.69 -29.25 3.07
CA LYS A 506 5.44 -30.53 3.11
C LYS A 506 6.87 -30.40 3.60
N ASP A 507 7.53 -29.27 3.33
CA ASP A 507 8.92 -29.02 3.68
C ASP A 507 9.08 -27.62 4.32
N PRO A 508 8.81 -27.51 5.65
CA PRO A 508 8.89 -26.22 6.34
C PRO A 508 10.28 -25.59 6.35
N ASP A 509 11.35 -26.39 6.31
CA ASP A 509 12.71 -25.88 6.29
C ASP A 509 13.05 -25.26 4.93
N ALA A 510 12.59 -25.87 3.83
CA ALA A 510 12.66 -25.26 2.50
C ALA A 510 11.88 -23.94 2.42
N VAL A 511 10.68 -23.87 3.00
CA VAL A 511 9.90 -22.62 3.04
C VAL A 511 10.64 -21.55 3.82
N ALA A 512 11.29 -21.92 4.93
CA ALA A 512 12.10 -21.00 5.70
C ALA A 512 13.31 -20.47 4.92
N GLU A 513 14.02 -21.35 4.21
CA GLU A 513 15.12 -20.96 3.31
C GLU A 513 14.64 -20.02 2.20
N TRP A 514 13.49 -20.30 1.61
CA TRP A 514 12.85 -19.44 0.62
C TRP A 514 12.53 -18.05 1.20
N ALA A 515 11.91 -17.99 2.38
CA ALA A 515 11.48 -16.73 3.00
C ALA A 515 12.66 -15.84 3.37
N VAL A 516 13.76 -16.41 3.92
CA VAL A 516 14.95 -15.62 4.26
C VAL A 516 15.77 -15.21 3.03
N MET A 517 15.60 -15.91 1.91
CA MET A 517 16.24 -15.57 0.64
C MET A 517 15.47 -14.49 -0.14
N LEU A 518 14.14 -14.62 -0.23
CA LEU A 518 13.31 -13.71 -1.02
C LEU A 518 12.92 -12.44 -0.25
N GLY A 519 12.72 -12.54 1.07
CA GLY A 519 12.26 -11.43 1.90
C GLY A 519 13.10 -10.15 1.79
N PRO A 520 14.45 -10.21 1.85
CA PRO A 520 15.31 -9.04 1.64
C PRO A 520 15.16 -8.41 0.25
N VAL A 521 15.04 -9.23 -0.80
CA VAL A 521 14.82 -8.76 -2.18
C VAL A 521 13.47 -8.05 -2.32
N GLY A 522 12.42 -8.62 -1.72
CA GLY A 522 11.11 -7.97 -1.64
C GLY A 522 11.18 -6.62 -0.92
N TRP A 523 11.98 -6.52 0.14
CA TRP A 523 12.18 -5.25 0.86
C TRP A 523 12.92 -4.21 0.01
N ASP A 524 13.90 -4.62 -0.81
CA ASP A 524 14.57 -3.72 -1.76
C ASP A 524 13.59 -3.18 -2.82
N VAL A 525 12.71 -4.03 -3.34
CA VAL A 525 11.65 -3.65 -4.30
C VAL A 525 10.66 -2.68 -3.67
N TYR A 526 9.95 -3.11 -2.62
CA TYR A 526 8.85 -2.33 -2.04
C TYR A 526 9.35 -1.10 -1.28
N GLY A 527 10.49 -1.20 -0.61
CA GLY A 527 11.13 -0.07 0.05
C GLY A 527 11.71 0.97 -0.91
N SER A 528 12.00 0.59 -2.17
CA SER A 528 12.36 1.54 -3.23
C SER A 528 11.13 2.16 -3.91
N GLY A 529 9.92 1.81 -3.48
CA GLY A 529 8.69 2.37 -4.01
C GLY A 529 8.23 1.70 -5.32
N ILE A 530 8.51 0.40 -5.50
CA ILE A 530 8.10 -0.36 -6.67
C ILE A 530 6.98 -1.34 -6.29
N PRO A 531 5.82 -1.36 -6.98
CA PRO A 531 5.45 -0.43 -8.04
C PRO A 531 4.98 0.95 -7.53
N TYR A 532 4.61 1.13 -6.26
CA TYR A 532 4.14 2.44 -5.78
C TYR A 532 5.20 3.20 -4.95
N PRO A 533 5.54 4.45 -5.29
CA PRO A 533 4.94 5.27 -6.35
C PRO A 533 5.63 5.18 -7.73
N ALA A 534 6.75 4.47 -7.89
CA ALA A 534 7.59 4.55 -9.09
C ALA A 534 6.86 4.27 -10.42
N PHE A 535 5.96 3.30 -10.44
CA PHE A 535 5.21 2.87 -11.64
C PHE A 535 3.97 3.71 -11.92
N PHE A 536 3.69 4.73 -11.10
CA PHE A 536 2.63 5.71 -11.34
C PHE A 536 3.09 6.86 -12.25
N GLY A 537 4.15 6.65 -13.04
CA GLY A 537 4.67 7.60 -14.02
C GLY A 537 6.13 7.94 -13.83
N GLY A 538 6.65 7.87 -12.60
CA GLY A 538 8.03 8.21 -12.28
C GLY A 538 9.06 7.43 -13.10
N ALA A 539 8.90 6.10 -13.21
CA ALA A 539 9.80 5.25 -14.00
C ALA A 539 9.84 5.63 -15.49
N ALA A 540 8.70 6.03 -16.07
CA ALA A 540 8.65 6.50 -17.45
C ALA A 540 9.30 7.89 -17.60
N GLN A 541 9.14 8.77 -16.62
CA GLN A 541 9.83 10.07 -16.58
C GLN A 541 11.36 9.91 -16.47
N VAL A 542 11.83 8.91 -15.69
CA VAL A 542 13.26 8.55 -15.64
C VAL A 542 13.78 8.19 -17.03
N VAL A 543 13.05 7.38 -17.80
CA VAL A 543 13.43 7.06 -19.19
C VAL A 543 13.37 8.28 -20.10
N ALA A 544 12.32 9.10 -19.98
CA ALA A 544 12.12 10.31 -20.78
C ALA A 544 13.26 11.34 -20.60
N SER A 545 13.94 11.33 -19.46
CA SER A 545 15.10 12.20 -19.21
C SER A 545 16.31 11.93 -20.10
N HIS A 546 16.37 10.78 -20.79
CA HIS A 546 17.54 10.32 -21.57
C HIS A 546 18.86 10.39 -20.80
N THR A 547 18.78 10.37 -19.47
CA THR A 547 19.92 10.49 -18.58
C THR A 547 20.11 9.17 -17.85
N ARG A 548 21.36 8.80 -17.60
CA ARG A 548 21.67 7.62 -16.79
C ARG A 548 21.29 7.90 -15.33
N PRO A 549 20.34 7.15 -14.75
CA PRO A 549 19.93 7.39 -13.37
C PRO A 549 21.03 6.96 -12.40
N THR A 550 21.13 7.68 -11.29
CA THR A 550 22.00 7.37 -10.16
C THR A 550 21.43 6.18 -9.38
N LEU A 551 22.16 5.07 -9.37
CA LEU A 551 21.83 3.93 -8.52
C LEU A 551 22.00 4.29 -7.04
N GLY A 552 21.15 3.75 -6.16
CA GLY A 552 21.10 4.14 -4.75
C GLY A 552 20.20 5.36 -4.46
N GLN A 553 19.46 5.88 -5.44
CA GLN A 553 18.50 6.99 -5.27
C GLN A 553 17.16 6.71 -5.95
N GLY A 554 16.11 7.43 -5.54
CA GLY A 554 14.78 7.34 -6.16
C GLY A 554 14.23 5.90 -6.19
N MET A 555 13.77 5.46 -7.37
CA MET A 555 13.31 4.07 -7.56
C MET A 555 14.44 3.03 -7.49
N PHE A 556 15.70 3.46 -7.47
CA PHE A 556 16.90 2.62 -7.36
C PHE A 556 17.55 2.69 -5.95
N ARG A 557 16.88 3.29 -4.96
CA ARG A 557 17.41 3.52 -3.61
C ARG A 557 18.08 2.32 -2.96
N TYR A 558 17.49 1.14 -3.06
CA TYR A 558 18.06 -0.09 -2.52
C TYR A 558 18.73 -0.99 -3.57
N PHE A 559 18.99 -0.43 -4.75
CA PHE A 559 19.77 -1.04 -5.82
C PHE A 559 21.03 -0.21 -6.07
N PRO A 560 22.02 -0.21 -5.14
CA PRO A 560 23.17 0.69 -5.20
C PRO A 560 24.13 0.41 -6.35
N SER A 561 24.04 -0.78 -6.96
CA SER A 561 24.88 -1.17 -8.11
C SER A 561 24.18 -2.16 -9.01
N ARG A 562 24.65 -2.28 -10.26
CA ARG A 562 24.19 -3.34 -11.16
C ARG A 562 24.50 -4.73 -10.63
N LYS A 563 25.61 -4.89 -9.91
CA LYS A 563 25.97 -6.15 -9.27
C LYS A 563 24.90 -6.59 -8.26
N HIS A 564 24.41 -5.65 -7.45
CA HIS A 564 23.32 -5.91 -6.49
C HIS A 564 22.04 -6.38 -7.20
N ILE A 565 21.66 -5.72 -8.31
CA ILE A 565 20.51 -6.15 -9.13
C ILE A 565 20.68 -7.59 -9.64
N GLU A 566 21.88 -7.98 -10.09
CA GLU A 566 22.14 -9.37 -10.52
C GLU A 566 22.12 -10.36 -9.35
N GLU A 567 22.61 -9.96 -8.18
CA GLU A 567 22.58 -10.77 -6.95
C GLU A 567 21.13 -11.03 -6.51
N ASP A 568 20.27 -10.02 -6.56
CA ASP A 568 18.84 -10.14 -6.29
C ASP A 568 18.13 -11.06 -7.30
N LEU A 569 18.44 -10.94 -8.59
CA LEU A 569 17.92 -11.84 -9.62
C LEU A 569 18.37 -13.29 -9.40
N ALA A 570 19.64 -13.50 -9.00
CA ALA A 570 20.16 -14.81 -8.67
C ALA A 570 19.49 -15.40 -7.42
N ALA A 571 19.20 -14.58 -6.41
CA ALA A 571 18.43 -14.97 -5.23
C ALA A 571 16.99 -15.37 -5.62
N CYS A 572 16.30 -14.57 -6.44
CA CYS A 572 14.98 -14.89 -6.99
C CYS A 572 14.99 -16.22 -7.76
N ALA A 573 16.01 -16.49 -8.58
CA ALA A 573 16.12 -17.75 -9.33
C ALA A 573 16.28 -18.97 -8.41
N LYS A 574 17.07 -18.85 -7.35
CA LYS A 574 17.24 -19.90 -6.33
C LYS A 574 15.95 -20.10 -5.53
N ALA A 575 15.33 -19.02 -5.07
CA ALA A 575 14.04 -19.03 -4.39
C ALA A 575 12.96 -19.68 -5.25
N LEU A 576 12.93 -19.43 -6.56
CA LEU A 576 11.95 -20.02 -7.47
C LEU A 576 12.13 -21.54 -7.59
N THR A 577 13.38 -22.01 -7.61
CA THR A 577 13.68 -23.46 -7.58
C THR A 577 13.16 -24.09 -6.28
N ILE A 578 13.35 -23.44 -5.14
CA ILE A 578 12.84 -23.90 -3.85
C ILE A 578 11.30 -23.91 -3.84
N ALA A 579 10.66 -22.82 -4.27
CA ALA A 579 9.20 -22.70 -4.33
C ALA A 579 8.55 -23.77 -5.22
N LYS A 580 9.14 -24.04 -6.39
CA LYS A 580 8.70 -25.12 -7.30
C LYS A 580 8.83 -26.50 -6.67
N ARG A 581 9.91 -26.75 -5.91
CA ARG A 581 10.11 -28.02 -5.17
C ARG A 581 9.05 -28.21 -4.09
N ILE A 582 8.70 -27.14 -3.36
CA ILE A 582 7.64 -27.15 -2.34
C ILE A 582 6.28 -27.45 -2.99
N GLY A 583 6.02 -26.90 -4.17
CA GLY A 583 4.80 -27.13 -4.94
C GLY A 583 3.61 -26.26 -4.50
N ASP A 584 3.87 -25.14 -3.82
CA ASP A 584 2.84 -24.16 -3.46
C ASP A 584 2.81 -23.01 -4.48
N ALA A 585 1.63 -22.77 -5.06
CA ALA A 585 1.44 -21.76 -6.11
C ALA A 585 1.67 -20.32 -5.59
N ARG A 586 1.35 -20.04 -4.32
CA ARG A 586 1.53 -18.71 -3.71
C ARG A 586 3.00 -18.34 -3.66
N LEU A 587 3.85 -19.26 -3.19
CA LEU A 587 5.30 -19.03 -3.08
C LEU A 587 5.96 -18.87 -4.46
N THR A 588 5.49 -19.68 -5.44
CA THR A 588 6.01 -19.64 -6.81
C THR A 588 5.69 -18.30 -7.47
N THR A 589 4.43 -17.88 -7.40
CA THR A 589 3.95 -16.63 -8.01
C THR A 589 4.49 -15.39 -7.32
N GLU A 590 4.60 -15.40 -5.98
CA GLU A 590 5.29 -14.34 -5.23
C GLU A 590 6.73 -14.13 -5.74
N THR A 591 7.48 -15.22 -5.89
CA THR A 591 8.86 -15.16 -6.40
C THR A 591 8.93 -14.61 -7.82
N GLN A 592 7.96 -14.98 -8.67
CA GLN A 592 7.88 -14.48 -10.04
C GLN A 592 7.55 -12.99 -10.10
N VAL A 593 6.66 -12.50 -9.23
CA VAL A 593 6.33 -11.08 -9.16
C VAL A 593 7.52 -10.25 -8.67
N ILE A 594 8.12 -10.63 -7.55
CA ILE A 594 9.28 -9.90 -6.99
C ILE A 594 10.46 -9.93 -7.97
N GLY A 595 10.81 -11.11 -8.50
CA GLY A 595 11.85 -11.25 -9.50
C GLY A 595 11.54 -10.49 -10.80
N GLY A 596 10.27 -10.45 -11.20
CA GLY A 596 9.77 -9.66 -12.32
C GLY A 596 10.01 -8.16 -12.13
N TYR A 597 9.70 -7.62 -10.95
CA TYR A 597 9.99 -6.23 -10.63
C TYR A 597 11.48 -5.90 -10.61
N VAL A 598 12.34 -6.76 -10.02
CA VAL A 598 13.80 -6.57 -10.10
C VAL A 598 14.29 -6.58 -11.54
N GLN A 599 13.75 -7.48 -12.38
CA GLN A 599 14.10 -7.52 -13.80
C GLN A 599 13.62 -6.26 -14.55
N MET A 600 12.45 -5.70 -14.21
CA MET A 600 12.01 -4.42 -14.77
C MET A 600 12.95 -3.28 -14.37
N VAL A 601 13.39 -3.22 -13.11
CA VAL A 601 14.40 -2.25 -12.65
C VAL A 601 15.69 -2.37 -13.46
N LYS A 602 16.17 -3.60 -13.69
CA LYS A 602 17.34 -3.87 -14.52
C LYS A 602 17.18 -3.36 -15.95
N GLU A 603 16.07 -3.70 -16.61
CA GLU A 603 15.82 -3.29 -17.99
C GLU A 603 15.62 -1.77 -18.12
N ILE A 604 14.96 -1.12 -17.16
CA ILE A 604 14.81 0.35 -17.13
C ILE A 604 16.18 1.02 -16.95
N ASN A 605 17.00 0.59 -15.98
CA ASN A 605 18.36 1.11 -15.81
C ASN A 605 19.23 0.89 -17.06
N GLY A 606 19.13 -0.30 -17.66
CA GLY A 606 19.83 -0.67 -18.88
C GLY A 606 19.44 0.21 -20.07
N LEU A 607 18.14 0.45 -20.23
CA LEU A 607 17.56 1.31 -21.25
C LEU A 607 18.07 2.76 -21.09
N CYS A 608 17.95 3.34 -19.90
CA CYS A 608 18.43 4.72 -19.66
C CYS A 608 19.94 4.85 -19.91
N ALA A 609 20.74 3.88 -19.48
CA ALA A 609 22.18 3.90 -19.73
C ALA A 609 22.51 3.90 -21.23
N LYS A 610 21.78 3.11 -22.04
CA LYS A 610 21.92 3.12 -23.50
C LYS A 610 21.52 4.47 -24.09
N LEU A 611 20.32 4.96 -23.78
CA LEU A 611 19.82 6.24 -24.28
C LEU A 611 20.76 7.41 -23.96
N SER A 612 21.46 7.35 -22.83
CA SER A 612 22.42 8.38 -22.42
C SER A 612 23.72 8.39 -23.21
N SER A 613 24.03 7.35 -24.00
CA SER A 613 25.33 7.19 -24.68
C SER A 613 25.25 6.93 -26.19
N VAL A 614 24.12 6.44 -26.69
CA VAL A 614 23.96 6.08 -28.11
C VAL A 614 23.56 7.27 -28.97
N ASP A 615 24.02 7.25 -30.21
CA ASP A 615 23.50 8.05 -31.31
C ASP A 615 22.24 7.38 -31.87
N MET A 616 21.08 7.89 -31.45
CA MET A 616 19.78 7.41 -31.92
C MET A 616 19.49 7.77 -33.39
N THR A 617 20.42 8.35 -34.13
CA THR A 617 20.36 8.43 -35.60
C THR A 617 20.95 7.18 -36.30
N SER A 618 21.64 6.31 -35.55
CA SER A 618 22.24 5.05 -36.03
C SER A 618 21.30 3.86 -35.86
N ASP A 619 20.89 3.21 -36.96
CA ASP A 619 20.01 2.04 -36.94
C ASP A 619 20.55 0.85 -36.11
N PRO A 620 21.85 0.48 -36.18
CA PRO A 620 22.42 -0.55 -35.31
C PRO A 620 22.27 -0.25 -33.81
N GLU A 621 22.43 1.01 -33.40
CA GLU A 621 22.32 1.38 -31.99
C GLU A 621 20.85 1.43 -31.53
N ARG A 622 19.97 1.97 -32.37
CA ARG A 622 18.51 1.91 -32.17
C ARG A 622 18.01 0.48 -32.05
N ARG A 623 18.60 -0.47 -32.80
CA ARG A 623 18.24 -1.89 -32.69
C ARG A 623 18.52 -2.43 -31.28
N GLN A 624 19.61 -2.02 -30.64
CA GLN A 624 19.90 -2.43 -29.26
C GLN A 624 18.92 -1.84 -28.24
N VAL A 625 18.39 -0.64 -28.51
CA VAL A 625 17.32 -0.02 -27.70
C VAL A 625 16.01 -0.79 -27.92
N GLN A 626 15.68 -1.12 -29.16
CA GLN A 626 14.52 -1.96 -29.50
C GLN A 626 14.54 -3.31 -28.79
N ASP A 627 15.68 -4.01 -28.76
CA ASP A 627 15.81 -5.29 -28.04
C ASP A 627 15.57 -5.12 -26.54
N SER A 628 15.96 -3.98 -25.97
CA SER A 628 15.75 -3.66 -24.55
C SER A 628 14.29 -3.36 -24.26
N MET A 629 13.61 -2.64 -25.15
CA MET A 629 12.17 -2.44 -25.07
C MET A 629 11.41 -3.77 -25.16
N CYS A 630 11.84 -4.70 -26.03
CA CYS A 630 11.25 -6.04 -26.11
C CYS A 630 11.41 -6.84 -24.82
N ARG A 631 12.60 -6.82 -24.20
CA ARG A 631 12.81 -7.47 -22.90
C ARG A 631 11.94 -6.86 -21.81
N LEU A 632 11.88 -5.53 -21.71
CA LEU A 632 11.00 -4.84 -20.75
C LEU A 632 9.52 -5.20 -20.96
N ALA A 633 9.04 -5.23 -22.21
CA ALA A 633 7.68 -5.62 -22.53
C ALA A 633 7.37 -7.06 -22.11
N LYS A 634 8.30 -7.98 -22.38
CA LYS A 634 8.20 -9.39 -21.93
C LYS A 634 8.12 -9.49 -20.41
N THR A 635 9.04 -8.84 -19.70
CA THR A 635 9.07 -8.88 -18.24
C THR A 635 7.81 -8.27 -17.62
N GLY A 636 7.33 -7.13 -18.12
CA GLY A 636 6.10 -6.52 -17.64
C GLY A 636 4.88 -7.43 -17.82
N ALA A 637 4.76 -8.08 -18.99
CA ALA A 637 3.67 -9.04 -19.25
C ALA A 637 3.74 -10.28 -18.33
N GLN A 638 4.94 -10.84 -18.11
CA GLN A 638 5.15 -11.97 -17.21
C GLN A 638 4.82 -11.60 -15.75
N THR A 639 5.21 -10.41 -15.31
CA THR A 639 4.93 -9.91 -13.97
C THR A 639 3.42 -9.70 -13.75
N ALA A 640 2.75 -9.09 -14.73
CA ALA A 640 1.30 -8.91 -14.70
C ALA A 640 0.52 -10.25 -14.73
N SER A 641 1.05 -11.26 -15.44
CA SER A 641 0.50 -12.62 -15.43
C SER A 641 0.69 -13.30 -14.07
N ALA A 642 1.88 -13.21 -13.49
CA ALA A 642 2.19 -13.76 -12.17
C ALA A 642 1.35 -13.11 -11.06
N LEU A 643 1.08 -11.81 -11.12
CA LEU A 643 0.14 -11.14 -10.21
C LEU A 643 -1.25 -11.79 -10.28
N ARG A 644 -1.81 -11.98 -11.48
CA ARG A 644 -3.13 -12.60 -11.68
C ARG A 644 -3.19 -14.04 -11.18
N GLU A 645 -2.11 -14.81 -11.36
CA GLU A 645 -2.03 -16.17 -10.80
C GLU A 645 -1.89 -16.13 -9.27
N TRP A 646 -1.15 -15.18 -8.72
CA TRP A 646 -1.06 -15.01 -7.27
C TRP A 646 -2.43 -14.74 -6.66
N GLU A 647 -3.23 -13.82 -7.21
CA GLU A 647 -4.60 -13.58 -6.73
C GLU A 647 -5.45 -14.85 -6.79
N ARG A 648 -5.37 -15.61 -7.89
CA ARG A 648 -6.09 -16.89 -8.00
C ARG A 648 -5.66 -17.91 -6.95
N SER A 649 -4.37 -17.95 -6.62
CA SER A 649 -3.81 -18.86 -5.61
C SER A 649 -4.21 -18.50 -4.17
N VAL A 650 -4.54 -17.23 -3.91
CA VAL A 650 -4.99 -16.74 -2.60
C VAL A 650 -6.52 -16.80 -2.48
N GLY A 651 -7.22 -16.27 -3.49
CA GLY A 651 -8.68 -16.20 -3.57
C GLY A 651 -9.12 -15.15 -4.58
N GLN A 652 -9.67 -15.61 -5.71
CA GLN A 652 -10.08 -14.75 -6.81
C GLN A 652 -11.08 -13.67 -6.36
N GLY A 653 -10.82 -12.41 -6.74
CA GLY A 653 -11.71 -11.28 -6.49
C GLY A 653 -11.57 -10.64 -5.10
N LEU A 654 -10.79 -11.24 -4.20
CA LEU A 654 -10.53 -10.64 -2.88
C LEU A 654 -9.69 -9.36 -2.98
N GLY A 655 -8.91 -9.19 -4.05
CA GLY A 655 -7.97 -8.07 -4.22
C GLY A 655 -8.65 -6.72 -4.54
N GLY A 656 -9.90 -6.74 -5.01
CA GLY A 656 -10.67 -5.56 -5.35
C GLY A 656 -9.97 -4.63 -6.35
N SER A 657 -10.33 -3.35 -6.33
CA SER A 657 -9.80 -2.33 -7.27
C SER A 657 -8.30 -2.10 -7.11
N ARG A 658 -7.76 -2.13 -5.88
CA ARG A 658 -6.32 -1.90 -5.64
C ARG A 658 -5.43 -2.99 -6.22
N PHE A 659 -5.90 -4.23 -6.26
CA PHE A 659 -5.18 -5.30 -6.95
C PHE A 659 -5.18 -5.08 -8.47
N GLN A 660 -6.33 -4.69 -9.05
CA GLN A 660 -6.39 -4.33 -10.48
C GLN A 660 -5.46 -3.16 -10.80
N ASP A 661 -5.37 -2.16 -9.92
CA ASP A 661 -4.42 -1.06 -10.07
C ASP A 661 -2.96 -1.56 -10.10
N SER A 662 -2.62 -2.60 -9.35
CA SER A 662 -1.25 -3.15 -9.30
C SER A 662 -0.84 -3.77 -10.64
N ILE A 663 -1.77 -4.50 -11.28
CA ILE A 663 -1.60 -5.01 -12.65
C ILE A 663 -1.51 -3.84 -13.63
N MET A 664 -2.46 -2.90 -13.52
CA MET A 664 -2.57 -1.77 -14.42
C MET A 664 -1.31 -0.90 -14.43
N VAL A 665 -0.76 -0.52 -13.26
CA VAL A 665 0.43 0.35 -13.23
C VAL A 665 1.69 -0.35 -13.73
N THR A 666 1.78 -1.67 -13.55
CA THR A 666 2.84 -2.49 -14.15
C THR A 666 2.78 -2.44 -15.68
N GLU A 667 1.59 -2.65 -16.24
CA GLU A 667 1.35 -2.60 -17.69
C GLU A 667 1.49 -1.18 -18.26
N GLN A 668 0.97 -0.17 -17.56
CA GLN A 668 1.03 1.24 -17.94
C GLN A 668 2.47 1.77 -17.92
N THR A 669 3.32 1.33 -17.00
CA THR A 669 4.73 1.73 -16.98
C THR A 669 5.43 1.34 -18.27
N VAL A 670 5.26 0.09 -18.72
CA VAL A 670 5.79 -0.38 -20.00
C VAL A 670 5.20 0.43 -21.16
N SER A 671 3.89 0.64 -21.17
CA SER A 671 3.21 1.41 -22.22
C SER A 671 3.71 2.86 -22.32
N ARG A 672 3.88 3.55 -21.19
CA ARG A 672 4.39 4.93 -21.13
C ARG A 672 5.85 5.00 -21.58
N ILE A 673 6.67 4.03 -21.22
CA ILE A 673 8.05 3.92 -21.73
C ILE A 673 8.04 3.69 -23.25
N GLY A 674 7.21 2.77 -23.74
CA GLY A 674 7.03 2.54 -25.18
C GLY A 674 6.62 3.80 -25.94
N LYS A 675 5.65 4.56 -25.41
CA LYS A 675 5.24 5.86 -25.96
C LYS A 675 6.38 6.88 -25.98
N THR A 676 7.22 6.89 -24.95
CA THR A 676 8.36 7.81 -24.84
C THR A 676 9.40 7.56 -25.93
N LEU A 677 9.66 6.29 -26.27
CA LEU A 677 10.64 5.88 -27.27
C LEU A 677 10.10 5.86 -28.71
N ALA A 678 8.78 6.00 -28.89
CA ALA A 678 8.15 5.94 -30.21
C ALA A 678 8.67 7.03 -31.16
N VAL A 679 9.04 8.20 -30.64
CA VAL A 679 9.62 9.29 -31.44
C VAL A 679 11.00 8.93 -32.01
N ASP A 680 11.70 8.02 -31.33
CA ASP A 680 12.98 7.46 -31.77
C ASP A 680 12.79 6.25 -32.69
N GLY A 681 11.56 6.00 -33.16
CA GLY A 681 11.13 4.90 -34.02
C GLY A 681 11.28 3.51 -33.38
N ILE A 682 11.30 3.45 -32.05
CA ILE A 682 11.28 2.21 -31.27
C ILE A 682 9.84 1.80 -31.00
N GLN A 683 9.53 0.53 -31.25
CA GLN A 683 8.19 -0.01 -31.09
C GLN A 683 8.04 -0.79 -29.77
N ASP A 684 6.84 -0.74 -29.21
CA ASP A 684 6.45 -1.54 -28.05
C ASP A 684 5.70 -2.80 -28.51
N PRO A 685 6.35 -3.97 -28.53
CA PRO A 685 5.73 -5.19 -29.06
C PRO A 685 4.60 -5.72 -28.17
N GLY A 686 4.54 -5.29 -26.90
CA GLY A 686 3.48 -5.70 -25.99
C GLY A 686 2.23 -4.82 -26.07
N LYS A 687 2.28 -3.68 -26.80
CA LYS A 687 1.17 -2.71 -26.90
C LYS A 687 -0.16 -3.38 -27.24
N PRO A 688 -0.26 -4.30 -28.24
CA PRO A 688 -1.54 -4.95 -28.58
C PRO A 688 -2.15 -5.78 -27.45
N TYR A 689 -1.33 -6.32 -26.55
CA TYR A 689 -1.75 -7.23 -25.48
C TYR A 689 -2.01 -6.52 -24.15
N ARG A 690 -1.90 -5.19 -24.12
CA ARG A 690 -2.32 -4.36 -23.00
C ARG A 690 -3.59 -3.60 -23.37
N ARG A 691 -4.37 -3.26 -22.36
CA ARG A 691 -5.60 -2.48 -22.53
C ARG A 691 -5.26 -1.09 -23.10
N GLN A 692 -5.84 -0.76 -24.24
CA GLN A 692 -5.70 0.53 -24.90
C GLN A 692 -7.05 1.24 -24.94
N GLU A 693 -7.13 2.45 -24.40
CA GLU A 693 -8.32 3.29 -24.54
C GLU A 693 -8.46 3.71 -26.02
N ILE A 694 -9.61 3.40 -26.61
CA ILE A 694 -9.93 3.73 -28.01
C ILE A 694 -10.94 4.88 -28.13
N GLY A 695 -11.56 5.26 -27.01
CA GLY A 695 -12.38 6.45 -26.92
C GLY A 695 -13.31 6.42 -25.71
N LYS A 696 -14.28 7.34 -25.71
CA LYS A 696 -15.21 7.55 -24.60
C LYS A 696 -16.65 7.59 -25.09
N TRP A 697 -17.60 7.47 -24.19
CA TRP A 697 -18.97 7.94 -24.39
C TRP A 697 -19.32 8.97 -23.33
N GLU A 698 -20.18 9.90 -23.71
CA GLU A 698 -20.57 11.02 -22.87
C GLU A 698 -22.07 11.25 -22.99
N SER A 699 -22.66 11.88 -21.97
CA SER A 699 -24.09 12.15 -21.92
C SER A 699 -24.62 12.87 -23.17
N ASN A 700 -23.82 13.79 -23.72
CA ASN A 700 -24.16 14.57 -24.90
C ASN A 700 -24.34 13.71 -26.17
N ASP A 701 -23.76 12.50 -26.21
CA ASP A 701 -23.94 11.56 -27.33
C ASP A 701 -25.42 11.17 -27.52
N PHE A 702 -26.22 11.17 -26.43
CA PHE A 702 -27.59 10.64 -26.39
C PHE A 702 -28.68 11.70 -26.44
N GLU A 703 -28.31 12.99 -26.53
CA GLU A 703 -29.25 14.10 -26.47
C GLU A 703 -30.14 14.20 -27.71
N LYS A 704 -29.65 13.79 -28.88
CA LYS A 704 -30.48 13.76 -30.10
C LYS A 704 -31.24 12.45 -30.23
N ASN A 705 -30.55 11.34 -29.98
CA ASN A 705 -31.09 9.98 -30.07
C ASN A 705 -30.46 9.13 -28.97
N GLU A 706 -31.28 8.44 -28.17
CA GLU A 706 -30.77 7.62 -27.07
C GLU A 706 -30.01 6.39 -27.58
N GLY A 707 -30.33 5.88 -28.77
CA GLY A 707 -29.64 4.75 -29.40
C GLY A 707 -28.80 5.21 -30.58
N ILE A 708 -27.49 5.01 -30.51
CA ILE A 708 -26.53 5.44 -31.53
C ILE A 708 -25.59 4.31 -31.93
N ARG A 709 -24.94 4.48 -33.08
CA ARG A 709 -23.73 3.74 -33.43
C ARG A 709 -22.53 4.65 -33.24
N LYS A 710 -21.58 4.23 -32.41
CA LYS A 710 -20.33 4.94 -32.18
C LYS A 710 -19.18 4.22 -32.88
N THR A 711 -18.31 5.00 -33.51
CA THR A 711 -17.20 4.52 -34.32
C THR A 711 -15.89 5.05 -33.76
N TRP A 712 -14.92 4.16 -33.55
CA TRP A 712 -13.56 4.52 -33.15
C TRP A 712 -12.56 3.90 -34.11
N GLU A 713 -11.61 4.69 -34.60
CA GLU A 713 -10.51 4.13 -35.36
C GLU A 713 -9.53 3.41 -34.42
N VAL A 714 -9.19 2.17 -34.76
CA VAL A 714 -8.34 1.28 -33.97
C VAL A 714 -7.21 0.66 -34.80
N THR A 715 -6.88 1.26 -35.94
CA THR A 715 -5.81 0.78 -36.85
C THR A 715 -4.52 0.43 -36.11
N GLU A 716 -4.09 1.28 -35.16
CA GLU A 716 -2.86 1.03 -34.38
C GLU A 716 -2.99 -0.01 -33.26
N CYS A 717 -4.21 -0.46 -32.96
CA CYS A 717 -4.49 -1.43 -31.90
C CYS A 717 -4.65 -2.85 -32.44
N VAL A 718 -4.89 -3.00 -33.74
CA VAL A 718 -5.07 -4.30 -34.41
C VAL A 718 -3.80 -4.66 -35.16
N SER A 719 -3.09 -5.67 -34.67
CA SER A 719 -1.73 -6.01 -35.12
C SER A 719 -1.62 -7.43 -35.68
N GLY A 720 -2.70 -7.98 -36.23
CA GLY A 720 -2.76 -9.35 -36.74
C GLY A 720 -4.06 -10.07 -36.42
N THR A 721 -4.15 -11.31 -36.87
CA THR A 721 -5.25 -12.22 -36.55
C THR A 721 -5.28 -12.57 -35.06
N GLY A 722 -6.41 -13.09 -34.60
CA GLY A 722 -6.63 -13.53 -33.22
C GLY A 722 -7.86 -12.92 -32.56
N ARG A 723 -7.99 -13.14 -31.26
CA ARG A 723 -9.11 -12.63 -30.47
C ARG A 723 -8.78 -11.27 -29.87
N TYR A 724 -9.71 -10.35 -29.98
CA TYR A 724 -9.68 -9.02 -29.38
C TYR A 724 -10.88 -8.87 -28.45
N GLU A 725 -10.69 -8.22 -27.33
CA GLU A 725 -11.73 -7.90 -26.38
C GLU A 725 -11.94 -6.38 -26.34
N VAL A 726 -13.19 -5.95 -26.45
CA VAL A 726 -13.60 -4.56 -26.31
C VAL A 726 -14.37 -4.43 -25.00
N ASP A 727 -13.84 -3.66 -24.06
CA ASP A 727 -14.38 -3.43 -22.72
C ASP A 727 -15.00 -2.04 -22.60
N PHE A 728 -16.20 -1.98 -22.03
CA PHE A 728 -16.91 -0.73 -21.73
C PHE A 728 -16.89 -0.51 -20.23
N ALA A 729 -16.14 0.50 -19.78
CA ALA A 729 -16.01 0.83 -18.37
C ALA A 729 -16.75 2.14 -18.05
N TYR A 730 -17.78 2.03 -17.23
CA TYR A 730 -18.51 3.18 -16.72
C TYR A 730 -17.62 4.05 -15.83
N THR A 731 -17.67 5.37 -16.00
CA THR A 731 -16.84 6.32 -15.24
C THR A 731 -17.66 7.23 -14.32
N SER A 732 -18.74 7.82 -14.82
CA SER A 732 -19.52 8.79 -14.06
C SER A 732 -20.93 8.99 -14.61
N GLY A 733 -21.81 9.53 -13.76
CA GLY A 733 -23.20 9.86 -14.08
C GLY A 733 -24.18 9.20 -13.11
N TRP A 734 -25.45 9.14 -13.49
CA TRP A 734 -26.46 8.37 -12.76
C TRP A 734 -26.90 7.12 -13.54
N HIS A 735 -26.79 7.16 -14.87
CA HIS A 735 -27.31 6.15 -15.76
C HIS A 735 -26.19 5.35 -16.43
N GLY A 736 -26.40 4.05 -16.57
CA GLY A 736 -25.50 3.15 -17.29
C GLY A 736 -25.68 3.19 -18.81
N LEU A 737 -24.78 2.52 -19.52
CA LEU A 737 -24.81 2.29 -20.95
C LEU A 737 -25.35 0.89 -21.24
N TYR A 738 -26.23 0.76 -22.22
CA TYR A 738 -26.67 -0.51 -22.78
C TYR A 738 -25.96 -0.74 -24.12
N MET A 739 -25.45 -1.93 -24.34
CA MET A 739 -24.78 -2.31 -25.59
C MET A 739 -25.47 -3.56 -26.15
N ARG A 740 -25.59 -3.65 -27.48
CA ARG A 740 -26.21 -4.83 -28.13
C ARG A 740 -25.29 -5.53 -29.14
N ARG A 741 -24.34 -4.80 -29.68
CA ARG A 741 -23.47 -5.26 -30.75
C ARG A 741 -22.18 -4.44 -30.75
N VAL A 742 -21.07 -5.14 -30.88
CA VAL A 742 -19.77 -4.54 -31.18
C VAL A 742 -19.17 -5.29 -32.37
N ALA A 743 -18.66 -4.55 -33.34
CA ALA A 743 -17.98 -5.12 -34.50
C ALA A 743 -16.64 -4.43 -34.74
N LEU A 744 -15.70 -5.18 -35.30
CA LEU A 744 -14.51 -4.65 -35.95
C LEU A 744 -14.80 -4.56 -37.44
N ALA A 745 -14.57 -3.40 -38.04
CA ALA A 745 -14.71 -3.16 -39.46
C ALA A 745 -13.40 -2.63 -40.06
N THR A 746 -13.23 -2.81 -41.38
CA THR A 746 -12.10 -2.29 -42.15
C THR A 746 -12.54 -1.30 -43.23
N ALA A 747 -11.66 -0.38 -43.60
CA ALA A 747 -11.83 0.48 -44.77
C ALA A 747 -10.47 0.71 -45.50
N PRO A 748 -10.49 0.96 -46.83
CA PRO A 748 -9.31 1.44 -47.55
C PRO A 748 -8.75 2.75 -46.97
N LYS A 749 -7.43 2.97 -47.06
CA LYS A 749 -6.77 4.17 -46.51
C LYS A 749 -7.31 5.48 -47.09
N ASP A 750 -7.65 5.46 -48.38
CA ASP A 750 -8.17 6.58 -49.16
C ASP A 750 -9.70 6.76 -49.04
N LYS A 751 -10.43 5.80 -48.44
CA LYS A 751 -11.89 5.82 -48.27
C LYS A 751 -12.33 5.31 -46.89
N PRO A 752 -11.98 6.01 -45.80
CA PRO A 752 -12.23 5.55 -44.44
C PRO A 752 -13.71 5.37 -44.06
N GLU A 753 -14.62 5.96 -44.82
CA GLU A 753 -16.07 5.84 -44.65
C GLU A 753 -16.64 4.51 -45.18
N SER A 754 -15.91 3.80 -46.04
CA SER A 754 -16.36 2.55 -46.67
C SER A 754 -16.10 1.33 -45.79
N LEU A 755 -16.82 1.26 -44.67
CA LEU A 755 -16.63 0.25 -43.62
C LEU A 755 -17.21 -1.11 -43.98
N THR A 756 -16.41 -2.16 -43.82
CA THR A 756 -16.82 -3.58 -43.96
C THR A 756 -16.55 -4.34 -42.67
N ASP A 757 -17.56 -4.95 -42.07
CA ASP A 757 -17.37 -5.78 -40.86
C ASP A 757 -16.44 -6.97 -41.14
N VAL A 758 -15.44 -7.17 -40.29
CA VAL A 758 -14.50 -8.31 -40.33
C VAL A 758 -14.63 -9.23 -39.11
N ALA A 759 -15.21 -8.74 -38.01
CA ALA A 759 -15.56 -9.54 -36.84
C ALA A 759 -16.72 -8.87 -36.09
N LYS A 760 -17.58 -9.65 -35.42
CA LYS A 760 -18.67 -9.11 -34.59
C LYS A 760 -19.00 -10.01 -33.40
N ASP A 761 -19.48 -9.38 -32.34
CA ASP A 761 -20.09 -10.02 -31.17
C ASP A 761 -21.42 -9.32 -30.86
N GLU A 762 -22.48 -10.11 -30.70
CA GLU A 762 -23.87 -9.70 -30.56
C GLU A 762 -24.45 -10.32 -29.30
N HIS A 763 -24.39 -9.58 -28.20
CA HIS A 763 -25.06 -9.89 -26.95
C HIS A 763 -25.48 -8.60 -26.22
N GLN A 764 -26.41 -8.71 -25.28
CA GLN A 764 -26.85 -7.59 -24.46
C GLN A 764 -25.89 -7.37 -23.29
N GLY A 765 -25.19 -6.23 -23.29
CA GLY A 765 -24.29 -5.81 -22.23
C GLY A 765 -24.77 -4.54 -21.54
N VAL A 766 -24.33 -4.34 -20.30
CA VAL A 766 -24.57 -3.15 -19.48
C VAL A 766 -23.27 -2.70 -18.82
N ALA A 767 -22.87 -1.45 -19.05
CA ALA A 767 -21.79 -0.79 -18.31
C ALA A 767 -22.38 0.26 -17.34
N ALA A 768 -22.30 0.02 -16.04
CA ALA A 768 -22.90 0.87 -15.00
C ALA A 768 -22.12 0.74 -13.67
N CYS A 769 -22.69 1.18 -12.55
CA CYS A 769 -22.10 0.93 -11.23
C CYS A 769 -21.89 -0.57 -10.94
N GLN A 770 -22.71 -1.43 -11.56
CA GLN A 770 -22.49 -2.87 -11.66
C GLN A 770 -22.54 -3.25 -13.14
N ASN A 771 -21.42 -3.78 -13.64
CA ASN A 771 -21.34 -4.23 -15.02
C ASN A 771 -22.01 -5.60 -15.18
N LYS A 772 -22.61 -5.83 -16.36
CA LYS A 772 -23.10 -7.13 -16.79
C LYS A 772 -22.74 -7.32 -18.25
N ASP A 773 -22.00 -8.39 -18.57
CA ASP A 773 -21.64 -8.75 -19.95
C ASP A 773 -21.12 -7.54 -20.76
N ASN A 774 -20.26 -6.72 -20.14
CA ASN A 774 -19.80 -5.45 -20.72
C ASN A 774 -18.54 -5.60 -21.62
N VAL A 775 -18.15 -6.85 -21.92
CA VAL A 775 -16.95 -7.20 -22.69
C VAL A 775 -17.33 -7.98 -23.93
N TYR A 776 -16.99 -7.45 -25.10
CA TYR A 776 -17.28 -8.03 -26.41
C TYR A 776 -16.03 -8.65 -27.04
N ARG A 777 -16.17 -9.84 -27.63
CA ARG A 777 -15.06 -10.68 -28.11
C ARG A 777 -15.09 -10.79 -29.62
N LEU A 778 -14.14 -10.14 -30.27
CA LEU A 778 -14.01 -10.05 -31.73
C LEU A 778 -12.93 -11.03 -32.20
N VAL A 779 -13.29 -12.01 -33.03
CA VAL A 779 -12.34 -12.97 -33.60
C VAL A 779 -11.95 -12.52 -35.01
N VAL A 780 -10.72 -12.03 -35.16
CA VAL A 780 -10.16 -11.54 -36.42
C VAL A 780 -9.48 -12.70 -37.15
N ALA A 781 -10.15 -13.22 -38.18
CA ALA A 781 -9.66 -14.36 -38.95
C ALA A 781 -8.59 -13.99 -39.99
N THR A 782 -8.69 -12.80 -40.59
CA THR A 782 -7.75 -12.27 -41.57
C THR A 782 -7.31 -10.86 -41.19
N TYR A 783 -6.06 -10.52 -41.48
CA TYR A 783 -5.49 -9.20 -41.19
C TYR A 783 -4.75 -8.68 -42.42
N ASP A 784 -5.04 -7.44 -42.80
CA ASP A 784 -4.40 -6.73 -43.91
C ASP A 784 -3.82 -5.41 -43.39
N PRO A 785 -2.47 -5.28 -43.32
CA PRO A 785 -1.82 -4.05 -42.85
C PRO A 785 -2.01 -2.84 -43.81
N ALA A 786 -2.57 -3.04 -45.01
CA ALA A 786 -2.91 -1.96 -45.93
C ALA A 786 -4.25 -1.27 -45.59
N LEU A 787 -5.10 -1.88 -44.74
CA LEU A 787 -6.40 -1.35 -44.37
C LEU A 787 -6.37 -0.55 -43.06
N ARG A 788 -7.37 0.32 -42.88
CA ARG A 788 -7.69 0.96 -41.59
C ARG A 788 -8.73 0.11 -40.86
N TYR A 789 -8.67 0.07 -39.54
CA TYR A 789 -9.57 -0.71 -38.70
C TYR A 789 -10.40 0.19 -37.79
N PHE A 790 -11.66 -0.17 -37.56
CA PHE A 790 -12.62 0.61 -36.77
C PHE A 790 -13.44 -0.29 -35.85
N VAL A 791 -13.63 0.10 -34.60
CA VAL A 791 -14.64 -0.50 -33.72
C VAL A 791 -15.95 0.24 -33.90
N LEU A 792 -17.02 -0.52 -34.15
CA LEU A 792 -18.40 -0.05 -34.31
C LEU A 792 -19.25 -0.62 -33.18
N ALA A 793 -19.74 0.21 -32.28
CA ALA A 793 -20.61 -0.22 -31.19
C ALA A 793 -22.01 0.37 -31.32
N ASP A 794 -23.01 -0.50 -31.28
CA ASP A 794 -24.41 -0.10 -31.13
C ASP A 794 -24.71 0.04 -29.65
N ILE A 795 -24.84 1.28 -29.20
CA ILE A 795 -24.95 1.64 -27.78
C ILE A 795 -26.20 2.49 -27.54
N ARG A 796 -26.77 2.36 -26.35
CA ARG A 796 -27.94 3.10 -25.92
C ARG A 796 -27.72 3.67 -24.52
N GLY A 797 -27.83 4.99 -24.40
CA GLY A 797 -27.82 5.70 -23.13
C GLY A 797 -29.21 6.22 -22.78
N VAL A 798 -29.24 7.33 -22.03
CA VAL A 798 -30.45 8.09 -21.75
C VAL A 798 -30.28 9.53 -22.22
N ARG A 799 -31.37 10.19 -22.60
CA ARG A 799 -31.36 11.65 -22.76
C ARG A 799 -31.17 12.29 -21.38
N SER A 800 -30.03 12.93 -21.16
CA SER A 800 -29.66 13.43 -19.83
C SER A 800 -30.42 14.72 -19.49
N SER A 801 -30.80 15.53 -20.48
CA SER A 801 -31.64 16.72 -20.27
C SER A 801 -32.98 16.41 -19.60
N ASP A 802 -33.55 15.22 -19.87
CA ASP A 802 -34.86 14.79 -19.40
C ASP A 802 -34.84 14.27 -17.95
N LYS A 803 -33.66 14.20 -17.35
CA LYS A 803 -33.48 13.70 -15.98
C LYS A 803 -33.35 14.88 -15.00
N PRO A 804 -33.82 14.71 -13.75
CA PRO A 804 -33.52 15.65 -12.66
C PRO A 804 -32.02 15.92 -12.58
N GLU A 805 -31.62 17.15 -12.28
CA GLU A 805 -30.22 17.58 -12.28
C GLU A 805 -29.30 16.64 -11.46
N ASN A 806 -29.78 16.18 -10.31
CA ASN A 806 -29.09 15.24 -9.42
C ASN A 806 -29.09 13.77 -9.88
N ARG A 807 -29.70 13.47 -11.04
CA ARG A 807 -29.77 12.14 -11.66
C ARG A 807 -29.37 12.18 -13.13
N ARG A 808 -28.50 13.11 -13.50
CA ARG A 808 -27.96 13.25 -14.86
C ARG A 808 -26.70 12.43 -15.04
N GLY A 809 -26.34 12.20 -16.31
CA GLY A 809 -25.04 11.66 -16.68
C GLY A 809 -25.07 10.19 -17.12
N CYS A 810 -24.36 9.91 -18.20
CA CYS A 810 -23.99 8.57 -18.67
C CYS A 810 -22.65 8.69 -19.40
N CYS A 811 -21.53 8.47 -18.69
CA CYS A 811 -20.19 8.63 -19.25
C CYS A 811 -19.28 7.43 -18.95
N GLY A 812 -18.36 7.12 -19.86
CA GLY A 812 -17.40 6.05 -19.68
C GLY A 812 -16.35 5.97 -20.77
N VAL A 813 -15.46 4.99 -20.63
CA VAL A 813 -14.33 4.74 -21.52
C VAL A 813 -14.47 3.38 -22.21
N VAL A 814 -14.06 3.32 -23.46
CA VAL A 814 -14.03 2.10 -24.27
C VAL A 814 -12.58 1.75 -24.51
N SER A 815 -12.23 0.49 -24.25
CA SER A 815 -10.87 -0.01 -24.45
C SER A 815 -10.86 -1.26 -25.31
N ILE A 816 -9.75 -1.49 -26.03
CA ILE A 816 -9.48 -2.73 -26.76
C ILE A 816 -8.23 -3.41 -26.21
N VAL A 817 -8.20 -4.74 -26.24
CA VAL A 817 -7.01 -5.54 -25.96
C VAL A 817 -7.01 -6.80 -26.83
N LYS A 818 -5.86 -7.18 -27.36
CA LYS A 818 -5.68 -8.49 -28.00
C LYS A 818 -5.49 -9.54 -26.92
N SER A 819 -6.32 -10.59 -26.91
CA SER A 819 -6.08 -11.76 -26.07
C SER A 819 -4.76 -12.40 -26.47
N GLY A 820 -3.84 -12.53 -25.52
CA GLY A 820 -2.56 -13.21 -25.70
C GLY A 820 -2.55 -14.60 -25.07
N PRO A 821 -1.56 -15.45 -25.42
CA PRO A 821 -1.24 -16.62 -24.61
C PRO A 821 -0.72 -16.16 -23.23
N ASP A 822 -0.86 -17.02 -22.20
CA ASP A 822 -0.43 -16.72 -20.82
C ASP A 822 1.06 -16.32 -20.69
N SER A 823 1.85 -16.60 -21.72
CA SER A 823 3.23 -16.13 -21.91
C SER A 823 3.43 -15.67 -23.37
N PRO A 824 3.27 -14.37 -23.67
CA PRO A 824 3.49 -13.88 -25.02
C PRO A 824 4.97 -13.97 -25.41
N ILE A 825 5.24 -14.60 -26.54
CA ILE A 825 6.52 -14.49 -27.24
C ILE A 825 6.40 -13.26 -28.13
N PHE A 826 7.13 -12.20 -27.78
CA PHE A 826 7.22 -11.00 -28.59
C PHE A 826 8.35 -11.18 -29.62
N GLU A 827 8.00 -11.26 -30.90
CA GLU A 827 8.99 -11.08 -31.96
C GLU A 827 9.53 -9.65 -31.90
N VAL A 828 10.83 -9.47 -32.17
CA VAL A 828 11.44 -8.14 -32.17
C VAL A 828 11.01 -7.42 -33.45
N PRO A 829 10.21 -6.35 -33.36
CA PRO A 829 9.70 -5.66 -34.54
C PRO A 829 10.82 -4.97 -35.31
N ASN A 830 10.56 -4.62 -36.56
CA ASN A 830 11.46 -3.76 -37.34
C ASN A 830 11.49 -2.34 -36.77
N LEU A 831 12.56 -1.58 -37.03
CA LEU A 831 12.62 -0.18 -36.63
C LEU A 831 11.69 0.66 -37.53
N LEU A 832 11.01 1.66 -36.94
CA LEU A 832 10.32 2.69 -37.71
C LEU A 832 11.27 3.85 -38.01
N PRO A 833 10.94 4.79 -38.92
CA PRO A 833 11.72 6.02 -39.07
C PRO A 833 11.72 6.86 -37.80
N ILE A 834 12.83 7.52 -37.49
CA ILE A 834 12.90 8.52 -36.42
C ILE A 834 12.13 9.79 -36.81
N THR A 835 11.38 10.37 -35.87
CA THR A 835 10.63 11.61 -36.11
C THR A 835 11.55 12.84 -36.06
N ASP A 836 11.07 14.00 -36.50
CA ASP A 836 11.82 15.26 -36.36
C ASP A 836 12.08 15.62 -34.90
N GLU A 837 11.11 15.34 -34.03
CA GLU A 837 11.26 15.51 -32.58
C GLU A 837 12.38 14.62 -32.03
N GLY A 838 12.41 13.34 -32.42
CA GLY A 838 13.48 12.41 -32.04
C GLY A 838 14.84 12.94 -32.48
N ARG A 839 14.98 13.37 -33.74
CA ARG A 839 16.24 13.98 -34.24
C ARG A 839 16.66 15.23 -33.45
N ALA A 840 15.72 16.06 -33.02
CA ALA A 840 16.00 17.26 -32.24
C ALA A 840 16.62 16.95 -30.87
N ARG A 841 16.28 15.81 -30.24
CA ARG A 841 16.82 15.41 -28.93
C ARG A 841 18.33 15.18 -28.92
N TYR A 842 18.91 14.79 -30.05
CA TYR A 842 20.33 14.40 -30.16
C TYR A 842 21.20 15.41 -30.92
N SER A 843 20.61 16.42 -31.56
CA SER A 843 21.36 17.35 -32.44
C SER A 843 21.80 18.66 -31.78
N GLY A 844 21.58 18.81 -30.46
CA GLY A 844 21.93 20.01 -29.68
C GLY A 844 21.10 21.25 -30.03
N PRO A 845 21.19 22.33 -29.23
CA PRO A 845 20.46 23.57 -29.51
C PRO A 845 20.98 24.27 -30.78
N ARG A 846 20.06 24.77 -31.62
CA ARG A 846 20.39 25.49 -32.86
C ARG A 846 19.97 26.96 -32.76
N PHE A 847 20.93 27.84 -32.51
CA PHE A 847 20.69 29.27 -32.42
C PHE A 847 20.74 29.95 -33.79
N SER A 848 19.86 30.91 -34.01
CA SER A 848 19.74 31.77 -35.20
C SER A 848 20.90 32.75 -35.37
N GLY A 849 21.73 32.94 -34.34
CA GLY A 849 22.81 33.93 -34.31
C GLY A 849 22.36 35.35 -33.93
N LYS A 850 21.08 35.56 -33.58
CA LYS A 850 20.54 36.85 -33.13
C LYS A 850 20.01 36.73 -31.70
N GLY A 851 20.42 37.65 -30.82
CA GLY A 851 20.01 37.65 -29.42
C GLY A 851 20.85 36.73 -28.52
N LEU A 852 20.50 36.69 -27.24
CA LEU A 852 21.19 35.89 -26.22
C LEU A 852 20.87 34.41 -26.42
N ARG A 853 21.89 33.55 -26.47
CA ARG A 853 21.71 32.09 -26.63
C ARG A 853 21.29 31.45 -25.31
N VAL A 854 20.00 31.12 -25.18
CA VAL A 854 19.42 30.58 -23.95
C VAL A 854 19.02 29.13 -24.16
N GLY A 855 19.60 28.22 -23.37
CA GLY A 855 19.21 26.82 -23.33
C GLY A 855 18.25 26.52 -22.19
N ILE A 856 17.17 25.80 -22.45
CA ILE A 856 16.24 25.33 -21.40
C ILE A 856 16.35 23.82 -21.31
N VAL A 857 16.70 23.30 -20.12
CA VAL A 857 16.71 21.84 -19.88
C VAL A 857 15.27 21.33 -19.87
N MET A 858 14.95 20.45 -20.82
CA MET A 858 13.61 19.91 -21.02
C MET A 858 13.30 18.74 -20.08
N ASN A 859 12.01 18.38 -19.99
CA ASN A 859 11.45 17.32 -19.13
C ASN A 859 11.46 17.60 -17.62
N GLY A 860 11.85 18.81 -17.21
CA GLY A 860 11.61 19.34 -15.87
C GLY A 860 10.22 19.99 -15.73
N TYR A 861 9.80 20.25 -14.50
CA TYR A 861 8.58 20.98 -14.19
C TYR A 861 8.66 22.42 -14.72
N GLY A 862 7.66 22.85 -15.51
CA GLY A 862 7.60 24.20 -16.10
C GLY A 862 8.54 24.44 -17.28
N SER A 863 9.29 23.42 -17.72
CA SER A 863 10.31 23.56 -18.78
C SER A 863 9.74 23.97 -20.13
N ALA A 864 8.60 23.42 -20.56
CA ALA A 864 7.99 23.77 -21.85
C ALA A 864 7.39 25.18 -21.81
N SER A 865 6.76 25.54 -20.70
CA SER A 865 6.24 26.90 -20.49
C SER A 865 7.36 27.95 -20.49
N CYS A 866 8.46 27.70 -19.76
CA CYS A 866 9.63 28.58 -19.75
C CYS A 866 10.23 28.76 -21.15
N LEU A 867 10.35 27.68 -21.93
CA LEU A 867 10.85 27.74 -23.31
C LEU A 867 9.96 28.62 -24.19
N GLU A 868 8.64 28.42 -24.14
CA GLU A 868 7.67 29.18 -24.95
C GLU A 868 7.62 30.66 -24.59
N VAL A 869 7.80 30.99 -23.31
CA VAL A 869 7.91 32.38 -22.85
C VAL A 869 9.18 33.01 -23.41
N LEU A 870 10.34 32.38 -23.20
CA LEU A 870 11.64 32.96 -23.59
C LEU A 870 11.83 33.06 -25.11
N LYS A 871 11.23 32.16 -25.90
CA LYS A 871 11.18 32.28 -27.37
C LYS A 871 10.48 33.56 -27.84
N LYS A 872 9.51 34.05 -27.07
CA LYS A 872 8.72 35.26 -27.39
C LYS A 872 9.33 36.52 -26.77
N SER A 873 10.36 36.40 -25.94
CA SER A 873 11.03 37.51 -25.26
C SER A 873 12.03 38.20 -26.19
N SER A 874 11.97 39.53 -26.26
CA SER A 874 12.84 40.32 -27.15
C SER A 874 14.32 40.15 -26.82
N GLY A 875 15.17 39.95 -27.84
CA GLY A 875 16.62 39.83 -27.69
C GLY A 875 17.10 38.49 -27.09
N MET A 876 16.26 37.47 -27.07
CA MET A 876 16.61 36.11 -26.64
C MET A 876 16.40 35.13 -27.81
N ASP A 877 17.26 34.13 -27.87
CA ASP A 877 17.14 32.98 -28.76
C ASP A 877 17.11 31.72 -27.89
N ALA A 878 15.89 31.33 -27.52
CA ALA A 878 15.64 30.25 -26.59
C ALA A 878 15.47 28.91 -27.31
N GLN A 879 16.33 27.95 -26.96
CA GLN A 879 16.36 26.62 -27.56
C GLN A 879 16.23 25.54 -26.49
N ALA A 880 15.62 24.42 -26.87
CA ALA A 880 15.52 23.25 -26.00
C ALA A 880 16.89 22.55 -25.87
N ILE A 881 17.20 22.09 -24.66
CA ILE A 881 18.31 21.19 -24.37
C ILE A 881 17.72 19.93 -23.74
N TYR A 882 18.00 18.78 -24.33
CA TYR A 882 17.53 17.48 -23.83
C TYR A 882 18.60 16.71 -23.06
N ARG A 883 19.89 17.11 -23.15
CA ARG A 883 21.02 16.45 -22.51
C ARG A 883 21.95 17.48 -21.87
N ILE A 884 22.27 17.31 -20.59
CA ILE A 884 23.23 18.15 -19.87
C ILE A 884 24.62 17.59 -20.18
N GLU A 885 25.21 18.06 -21.27
CA GLU A 885 26.54 17.67 -21.74
C GLU A 885 27.33 18.89 -22.21
N LYS A 886 28.66 18.79 -22.13
CA LYS A 886 29.55 19.92 -22.43
C LYS A 886 29.31 20.51 -23.82
N SER A 887 29.11 19.67 -24.85
CA SER A 887 28.81 20.06 -26.23
C SER A 887 27.57 20.95 -26.35
N ALA A 888 26.50 20.65 -25.61
CA ALA A 888 25.28 21.44 -25.63
C ALA A 888 25.43 22.73 -24.80
N LEU A 889 26.09 22.63 -23.63
CA LEU A 889 26.32 23.78 -22.74
C LEU A 889 27.23 24.84 -23.39
N ASP A 890 28.29 24.43 -24.09
CA ASP A 890 29.25 25.32 -24.76
C ASP A 890 28.59 26.19 -25.86
N LEU A 891 27.46 25.76 -26.42
CA LEU A 891 26.70 26.54 -27.41
C LEU A 891 25.85 27.65 -26.77
N CYS A 892 25.60 27.55 -25.46
CA CYS A 892 24.71 28.45 -24.73
C CYS A 892 25.51 29.57 -24.04
N GLN A 893 24.87 30.72 -23.87
CA GLN A 893 25.36 31.77 -22.96
C GLN A 893 24.66 31.66 -21.60
N VAL A 894 23.40 31.27 -21.61
CA VAL A 894 22.59 31.08 -20.40
C VAL A 894 21.88 29.74 -20.46
N VAL A 895 21.79 29.06 -19.32
CA VAL A 895 21.03 27.83 -19.15
C VAL A 895 19.98 28.00 -18.05
N VAL A 896 18.76 27.58 -18.32
CA VAL A 896 17.70 27.43 -17.32
C VAL A 896 17.57 25.94 -17.00
N MET A 897 17.70 25.61 -15.72
CA MET A 897 17.58 24.27 -15.15
C MET A 897 16.34 24.21 -14.25
N PRO A 898 15.18 23.84 -14.81
CA PRO A 898 14.01 23.58 -13.99
C PRO A 898 14.17 22.33 -13.12
N GLN A 899 13.35 22.21 -12.07
CA GLN A 899 13.32 20.99 -11.25
C GLN A 899 13.08 19.74 -12.12
N PRO A 900 13.94 18.71 -12.04
CA PRO A 900 13.72 17.45 -12.72
C PRO A 900 12.55 16.69 -12.07
N ARG A 901 11.76 15.97 -12.89
CA ARG A 901 10.61 15.18 -12.39
C ARG A 901 11.01 13.93 -11.59
N ALA A 902 12.26 13.50 -11.68
CA ALA A 902 12.81 12.37 -10.94
C ALA A 902 14.18 12.73 -10.35
N VAL A 903 14.41 12.47 -9.06
CA VAL A 903 15.63 12.90 -8.37
C VAL A 903 16.88 12.16 -8.87
N GLU A 904 16.71 10.89 -9.24
CA GLU A 904 17.80 10.03 -9.70
C GLU A 904 18.39 10.44 -11.06
N VAL A 905 17.74 11.34 -11.81
CA VAL A 905 18.22 11.80 -13.14
C VAL A 905 19.15 13.02 -13.06
N PHE A 906 19.30 13.62 -11.88
CA PHE A 906 20.18 14.77 -11.67
C PHE A 906 21.04 14.58 -10.41
N GLY A 907 22.30 14.19 -10.62
CA GLY A 907 23.26 13.95 -9.55
C GLY A 907 24.47 14.87 -9.61
N GLU A 908 25.47 14.56 -8.78
CA GLU A 908 26.71 15.35 -8.63
C GLU A 908 27.44 15.59 -9.96
N ALA A 909 27.39 14.64 -10.90
CA ALA A 909 28.04 14.78 -12.20
C ALA A 909 27.41 15.89 -13.05
N GLN A 910 26.07 15.95 -13.11
CA GLN A 910 25.34 16.99 -13.84
C GLN A 910 25.48 18.35 -13.14
N ALA A 911 25.37 18.38 -11.81
CA ALA A 911 25.62 19.59 -11.03
C ALA A 911 27.04 20.13 -11.27
N LYS A 912 28.05 19.25 -11.32
CA LYS A 912 29.42 19.64 -11.66
C LYS A 912 29.52 20.24 -13.07
N LEU A 913 28.91 19.63 -14.09
CA LEU A 913 28.92 20.18 -15.45
C LEU A 913 28.32 21.59 -15.52
N LEU A 914 27.20 21.80 -14.84
CA LEU A 914 26.56 23.12 -14.76
C LEU A 914 27.43 24.12 -13.98
N ARG A 915 28.06 23.69 -12.88
CA ARG A 915 28.99 24.54 -12.11
C ARG A 915 30.21 24.92 -12.93
N ASP A 916 30.81 23.98 -13.67
CA ASP A 916 31.94 24.24 -14.56
C ASP A 916 31.53 25.21 -15.68
N PHE A 917 30.31 25.09 -16.23
CA PHE A 917 29.75 26.02 -17.21
C PHE A 917 29.67 27.45 -16.64
N VAL A 918 29.16 27.61 -15.41
CA VAL A 918 29.11 28.92 -14.74
C VAL A 918 30.52 29.45 -14.47
N ALA A 919 31.42 28.64 -13.92
CA ALA A 919 32.79 29.04 -13.63
C ALA A 919 33.53 29.57 -14.87
N ASN A 920 33.19 29.07 -16.06
CA ASN A 920 33.76 29.45 -17.35
C ASN A 920 33.06 30.62 -18.05
N GLY A 921 32.09 31.28 -17.43
CA GLY A 921 31.44 32.48 -17.97
C GLY A 921 29.97 32.29 -18.35
N GLY A 922 29.42 31.08 -18.19
CA GLY A 922 28.01 30.82 -18.41
C GLY A 922 27.11 31.46 -17.35
N GLY A 923 25.88 31.79 -17.75
CA GLY A 923 24.80 32.16 -16.84
C GLY A 923 23.91 30.96 -16.51
N LEU A 924 23.59 30.71 -15.24
CA LEU A 924 22.70 29.61 -14.85
C LEU A 924 21.53 30.10 -14.00
N ILE A 925 20.33 29.60 -14.29
CA ILE A 925 19.13 29.80 -13.47
C ILE A 925 18.62 28.43 -13.07
N ALA A 926 18.54 28.13 -11.77
CA ALA A 926 17.91 26.91 -11.26
C ALA A 926 16.57 27.26 -10.60
N THR A 927 15.53 26.45 -10.85
CA THR A 927 14.20 26.67 -10.25
C THR A 927 13.79 25.57 -9.27
N HIS A 928 13.00 25.96 -8.26
CA HIS A 928 12.39 25.08 -7.25
C HIS A 928 13.41 24.10 -6.63
N ASP A 929 13.15 22.78 -6.56
CA ASP A 929 14.06 21.84 -5.89
C ASP A 929 15.47 21.78 -6.53
N ALA A 930 15.66 22.21 -7.79
CA ALA A 930 16.97 22.22 -8.47
C ALA A 930 17.98 23.19 -7.83
N VAL A 931 17.56 24.02 -6.87
CA VAL A 931 18.42 24.85 -6.02
C VAL A 931 19.21 24.05 -4.96
N GLY A 932 19.08 22.73 -4.95
CA GLY A 932 19.74 21.83 -4.01
C GLY A 932 18.84 21.44 -2.84
N TYR A 933 17.66 20.88 -3.13
CA TYR A 933 16.67 20.43 -2.13
C TYR A 933 16.16 19.02 -2.43
N ARG A 934 15.58 18.34 -1.42
CA ARG A 934 14.93 17.01 -1.54
C ARG A 934 15.75 15.94 -2.30
N GLY A 935 17.06 15.90 -2.05
CA GLY A 935 17.97 14.91 -2.62
C GLY A 935 18.64 15.35 -3.92
N LEU A 936 18.30 16.53 -4.45
CA LEU A 936 19.06 17.16 -5.54
C LEU A 936 20.30 17.88 -4.97
N PRO A 937 21.48 17.74 -5.58
CA PRO A 937 22.70 18.40 -5.11
C PRO A 937 22.66 19.92 -5.36
N PRO A 938 23.21 20.75 -4.45
CA PRO A 938 23.47 22.16 -4.73
C PRO A 938 24.43 22.34 -5.91
N ILE A 939 24.13 23.27 -6.82
CA ILE A 939 24.94 23.48 -8.03
C ILE A 939 26.07 24.49 -7.78
N VAL A 940 25.76 25.63 -7.15
CA VAL A 940 26.71 26.71 -6.86
C VAL A 940 26.58 27.14 -5.39
N PRO A 941 27.13 26.35 -4.45
CA PRO A 941 26.99 26.58 -3.01
C PRO A 941 27.55 27.93 -2.53
N GLU A 942 28.47 28.54 -3.29
CA GLU A 942 29.00 29.87 -2.99
C GLU A 942 27.94 30.97 -3.10
N VAL A 943 26.93 30.79 -3.95
CA VAL A 943 25.84 31.75 -4.15
C VAL A 943 24.59 31.31 -3.38
N CYS A 944 24.20 30.03 -3.48
CA CYS A 944 23.09 29.45 -2.73
C CYS A 944 23.54 28.11 -2.15
N GLU A 945 23.69 28.04 -0.83
CA GLU A 945 24.22 26.86 -0.15
C GLU A 945 23.33 25.63 -0.38
N LYS A 946 22.00 25.79 -0.25
CA LYS A 946 20.97 24.76 -0.44
C LYS A 946 19.55 25.31 -0.28
N GLY A 947 18.55 24.51 -0.61
CA GLY A 947 17.19 24.71 -0.11
C GLY A 947 17.04 24.30 1.35
N LEU A 948 16.22 25.02 2.11
CA LEU A 948 15.98 24.83 3.54
C LEU A 948 14.65 24.13 3.80
N ALA A 949 13.58 24.64 3.20
CA ALA A 949 12.22 24.18 3.43
C ALA A 949 11.37 24.47 2.19
N HIS A 950 10.34 23.66 1.96
CA HIS A 950 9.26 24.02 1.06
C HIS A 950 8.09 24.54 1.90
N VAL A 951 7.53 25.69 1.52
CA VAL A 951 6.45 26.34 2.26
C VAL A 951 5.27 26.60 1.34
N ARG A 952 4.07 26.22 1.79
CA ARG A 952 2.80 26.46 1.08
C ARG A 952 2.29 27.88 1.33
N ASP A 953 3.16 28.86 1.08
CA ASP A 953 2.79 30.28 1.01
C ASP A 953 2.45 30.61 -0.44
N SER A 954 1.41 31.40 -0.69
CA SER A 954 0.95 31.77 -2.03
C SER A 954 1.60 33.05 -2.55
N GLN A 955 2.45 33.71 -1.75
CA GLN A 955 3.02 35.01 -2.11
C GLN A 955 4.53 35.11 -1.85
N TRP A 956 5.17 35.98 -2.63
CA TRP A 956 6.57 36.37 -2.47
C TRP A 956 6.73 37.87 -2.72
N VAL A 957 7.87 38.43 -2.33
CA VAL A 957 8.21 39.85 -2.53
C VAL A 957 9.58 40.01 -3.15
N ALA A 958 9.74 41.01 -4.02
CA ALA A 958 11.07 41.51 -4.37
C ALA A 958 11.69 42.18 -3.13
N ALA A 959 12.91 41.77 -2.78
CA ALA A 959 13.60 42.19 -1.56
C ALA A 959 14.63 43.31 -1.81
N LEU A 960 15.03 43.52 -3.06
CA LEU A 960 16.06 44.46 -3.45
C LEU A 960 15.74 45.04 -4.83
N ASP A 961 16.02 46.32 -5.05
CA ASP A 961 16.07 46.90 -6.39
C ASP A 961 17.36 46.44 -7.08
N HIS A 962 17.22 45.45 -7.95
CA HIS A 962 18.32 44.74 -8.61
C HIS A 962 17.94 44.49 -10.08
N PRO A 963 18.92 44.36 -11.01
CA PRO A 963 18.60 44.02 -12.40
C PRO A 963 17.69 42.79 -12.58
N VAL A 964 17.81 41.79 -11.69
CA VAL A 964 16.95 40.58 -11.68
C VAL A 964 15.49 40.89 -11.32
N THR A 965 15.24 41.91 -10.50
CA THR A 965 13.90 42.34 -10.06
C THR A 965 13.40 43.60 -10.78
N ARG A 966 14.10 44.07 -11.81
CA ARG A 966 13.74 45.31 -12.53
C ARG A 966 12.30 45.27 -13.05
N GLY A 967 11.53 46.31 -12.71
CA GLY A 967 10.11 46.40 -13.10
C GLY A 967 9.17 45.60 -12.19
N ILE A 968 9.68 45.02 -11.10
CA ILE A 968 8.91 44.46 -9.99
C ILE A 968 9.10 45.38 -8.79
N GLU A 969 8.01 45.84 -8.20
CA GLU A 969 8.05 46.77 -7.07
C GLU A 969 8.53 46.06 -5.79
N VAL A 970 9.50 46.68 -5.10
CA VAL A 970 10.11 46.12 -3.88
C VAL A 970 9.11 46.14 -2.73
N GLY A 971 9.00 45.03 -2.01
CA GLY A 971 8.14 44.89 -0.84
C GLY A 971 6.64 44.70 -1.13
N VAL A 972 6.21 44.70 -2.40
CA VAL A 972 4.82 44.42 -2.78
C VAL A 972 4.59 42.91 -2.90
N PRO A 973 3.61 42.32 -2.17
CA PRO A 973 3.29 40.91 -2.28
C PRO A 973 2.77 40.53 -3.67
N LEU A 974 3.37 39.49 -4.26
CA LEU A 974 3.05 38.98 -5.59
C LEU A 974 2.62 37.53 -5.49
N PRO A 975 1.54 37.11 -6.17
CA PRO A 975 1.21 35.70 -6.28
C PRO A 975 2.26 34.97 -7.14
N HIS A 976 2.44 33.69 -6.89
CA HIS A 976 3.10 32.77 -7.82
C HIS A 976 2.08 31.74 -8.33
N SER A 977 2.37 31.09 -9.46
CA SER A 977 1.41 30.19 -10.13
C SER A 977 1.27 28.83 -9.44
N TYR A 978 2.28 28.43 -8.68
CA TYR A 978 2.32 27.17 -7.95
C TYR A 978 1.79 27.32 -6.51
N TYR A 979 1.60 26.21 -5.79
CA TYR A 979 1.06 26.26 -4.41
C TYR A 979 2.14 26.31 -3.32
N ASP A 980 3.43 26.11 -3.68
CA ASP A 980 4.55 26.24 -2.74
C ASP A 980 5.79 26.87 -3.39
N HIS A 981 6.78 27.17 -2.55
CA HIS A 981 8.12 27.55 -2.99
C HIS A 981 9.18 27.07 -2.00
N ILE A 982 10.44 27.06 -2.45
CA ILE A 982 11.59 26.65 -1.64
C ILE A 982 12.23 27.88 -1.00
N GLU A 983 12.30 27.88 0.34
CA GLU A 983 13.11 28.82 1.10
C GLU A 983 14.59 28.44 0.98
N LEU A 984 15.45 29.42 0.78
CA LEU A 984 16.86 29.22 0.42
C LEU A 984 17.82 29.71 1.50
N GLN A 985 18.95 29.02 1.62
CA GLN A 985 20.10 29.48 2.41
C GLN A 985 21.10 30.19 1.51
N PRO A 986 21.37 31.51 1.71
CA PRO A 986 22.37 32.22 0.94
C PRO A 986 23.77 31.70 1.24
N GLY A 987 24.55 31.52 0.18
CA GLY A 987 25.99 31.30 0.26
C GLY A 987 26.75 32.62 0.47
N PRO A 988 28.08 32.57 0.69
CA PRO A 988 28.89 33.75 0.98
C PRO A 988 28.87 34.84 -0.10
N HIS A 989 28.60 34.49 -1.36
CA HIS A 989 28.50 35.43 -2.50
C HIS A 989 27.05 35.68 -2.92
N GLY A 990 26.07 35.17 -2.17
CA GLY A 990 24.65 35.26 -2.49
C GLY A 990 24.05 36.61 -2.11
N VAL A 991 23.42 37.26 -3.09
CA VAL A 991 22.57 38.45 -2.89
C VAL A 991 21.11 38.02 -2.95
N VAL A 992 20.37 38.25 -1.86
CA VAL A 992 18.94 37.94 -1.77
C VAL A 992 18.14 38.99 -2.53
N VAL A 993 17.48 38.59 -3.62
CA VAL A 993 16.68 39.48 -4.47
C VAL A 993 15.18 39.28 -4.32
N ALA A 994 14.73 38.13 -3.80
CA ALA A 994 13.34 37.90 -3.44
C ALA A 994 13.21 37.11 -2.13
N LYS A 995 12.10 37.30 -1.41
CA LYS A 995 11.78 36.65 -0.13
C LYS A 995 10.36 36.10 -0.12
N ALA A 996 10.13 35.08 0.70
CA ALA A 996 8.81 34.60 1.06
C ALA A 996 8.08 35.70 1.83
N GLN A 997 6.80 35.93 1.52
CA GLN A 997 6.06 37.03 2.15
C GLN A 997 5.84 36.77 3.63
N GLN A 998 5.47 35.54 4.00
CA GLN A 998 5.11 35.23 5.39
C GLN A 998 6.33 35.05 6.30
N SER A 999 7.34 34.32 5.85
CA SER A 999 8.51 34.00 6.69
C SER A 999 9.65 35.00 6.58
N GLY A 1000 9.65 35.83 5.53
CA GLY A 1000 10.75 36.76 5.22
C GLY A 1000 12.05 36.06 4.78
N ARG A 1001 12.05 34.73 4.61
CA ARG A 1001 13.23 33.97 4.20
C ARG A 1001 13.50 34.11 2.70
N PRO A 1002 14.76 33.99 2.25
CA PRO A 1002 15.11 34.10 0.83
C PRO A 1002 14.37 33.09 -0.05
N VAL A 1003 13.91 33.54 -1.21
CA VAL A 1003 13.27 32.69 -2.25
C VAL A 1003 13.98 32.85 -3.59
N ALA A 1004 14.64 33.98 -3.85
CA ALA A 1004 15.56 34.08 -4.99
C ALA A 1004 16.88 34.72 -4.55
N ILE A 1005 17.98 34.08 -4.91
CA ILE A 1005 19.34 34.47 -4.58
C ILE A 1005 20.16 34.47 -5.87
N CYS A 1006 20.90 35.55 -6.10
CA CYS A 1006 21.80 35.63 -7.25
C CYS A 1006 23.20 36.04 -6.83
N GLY A 1007 24.20 35.67 -7.62
CA GLY A 1007 25.58 36.06 -7.33
C GLY A 1007 26.54 35.71 -8.47
N ASP A 1008 27.72 36.31 -8.40
CA ASP A 1008 28.84 36.01 -9.29
C ASP A 1008 29.66 34.85 -8.71
N THR A 1009 30.11 33.95 -9.59
CA THR A 1009 31.10 32.92 -9.23
C THR A 1009 31.99 32.63 -10.44
N GLY A 1010 33.30 32.50 -10.20
CA GLY A 1010 34.29 32.43 -11.29
C GLY A 1010 34.06 33.56 -12.31
N LYS A 1011 33.96 33.19 -13.59
CA LYS A 1011 33.67 34.14 -14.67
C LYS A 1011 32.18 34.31 -14.97
N GLY A 1012 31.27 33.56 -14.36
CA GLY A 1012 29.85 33.56 -14.70
C GLY A 1012 28.95 34.09 -13.59
N ARG A 1013 27.65 33.81 -13.72
CA ARG A 1013 26.57 34.25 -12.83
C ARG A 1013 25.58 33.12 -12.58
N TYR A 1014 25.03 33.07 -11.37
CA TYR A 1014 24.02 32.10 -10.98
C TYR A 1014 22.83 32.78 -10.31
N VAL A 1015 21.63 32.26 -10.60
CA VAL A 1015 20.37 32.61 -9.93
C VAL A 1015 19.74 31.31 -9.42
N ALA A 1016 19.65 31.15 -8.11
CA ALA A 1016 18.83 30.14 -7.46
C ALA A 1016 17.44 30.74 -7.18
N CYS A 1017 16.39 30.14 -7.73
CA CYS A 1017 15.01 30.61 -7.57
C CYS A 1017 14.15 29.48 -7.01
N GLY A 1018 13.68 29.60 -5.78
CA GLY A 1018 12.81 28.62 -5.13
C GLY A 1018 11.38 28.55 -5.70
N LEU A 1019 11.00 29.43 -6.63
CA LEU A 1019 9.70 29.39 -7.31
C LEU A 1019 9.66 28.31 -8.38
N ALA A 1020 8.53 27.61 -8.53
CA ALA A 1020 8.26 26.70 -9.64
C ALA A 1020 7.73 27.46 -10.87
N ILE A 1021 8.58 28.27 -11.50
CA ILE A 1021 8.20 29.13 -12.63
C ILE A 1021 7.67 28.28 -13.79
N GLY A 1022 6.49 28.61 -14.28
CA GLY A 1022 5.86 27.93 -15.42
C GLY A 1022 5.09 26.66 -15.06
N LEU A 1023 4.82 26.46 -13.76
CA LEU A 1023 4.05 25.32 -13.23
C LEU A 1023 2.79 25.81 -12.51
N ASP A 1024 1.66 25.14 -12.70
CA ASP A 1024 0.43 25.40 -11.94
C ASP A 1024 0.24 24.46 -10.75
N ALA A 1025 -0.75 24.76 -9.92
CA ALA A 1025 -1.06 23.99 -8.72
C ALA A 1025 -1.50 22.52 -8.96
N SER A 1026 -1.65 22.10 -10.22
CA SER A 1026 -1.95 20.72 -10.62
C SER A 1026 -0.72 19.97 -11.11
N ASP A 1027 0.48 20.53 -10.93
CA ASP A 1027 1.76 20.01 -11.42
C ASP A 1027 1.88 19.96 -12.97
N GLU A 1028 1.06 20.78 -13.65
CA GLU A 1028 1.04 20.91 -15.11
C GLU A 1028 1.75 22.19 -15.57
N ASP A 1029 2.38 22.12 -16.74
CA ASP A 1029 3.06 23.28 -17.34
C ASP A 1029 2.01 24.34 -17.70
N ALA A 1030 2.16 25.54 -17.13
CA ALA A 1030 1.24 26.66 -17.31
C ALA A 1030 1.99 27.97 -17.51
N ALA A 1031 1.36 28.97 -18.12
CA ALA A 1031 1.99 30.26 -18.31
C ALA A 1031 2.34 30.90 -16.96
N PRO A 1032 3.59 31.36 -16.74
CA PRO A 1032 3.97 32.04 -15.51
C PRO A 1032 3.14 33.32 -15.33
N THR A 1033 2.91 33.71 -14.08
CA THR A 1033 2.34 35.02 -13.77
C THR A 1033 3.19 36.14 -14.37
N ARG A 1034 2.62 37.35 -14.48
CA ARG A 1034 3.35 38.51 -15.01
C ARG A 1034 4.66 38.75 -14.25
N ALA A 1035 4.65 38.64 -12.93
CA ALA A 1035 5.82 38.85 -12.09
C ALA A 1035 6.87 37.75 -12.27
N GLU A 1036 6.47 36.47 -12.29
CA GLU A 1036 7.39 35.36 -12.53
C GLU A 1036 8.02 35.43 -13.92
N LYS A 1037 7.23 35.79 -14.94
CA LYS A 1037 7.74 36.04 -16.29
C LYS A 1037 8.81 37.12 -16.28
N THR A 1038 8.53 38.27 -15.68
CA THR A 1038 9.48 39.39 -15.59
C THR A 1038 10.74 38.98 -14.84
N LEU A 1039 10.60 38.25 -13.72
CA LEU A 1039 11.72 37.72 -12.95
C LEU A 1039 12.60 36.77 -13.80
N LEU A 1040 11.99 35.83 -14.53
CA LEU A 1040 12.71 34.89 -15.40
C LEU A 1040 13.45 35.63 -16.52
N GLU A 1041 12.79 36.54 -17.22
CA GLU A 1041 13.40 37.32 -18.31
C GLU A 1041 14.59 38.15 -17.81
N ASN A 1042 14.43 38.81 -16.67
CA ASN A 1042 15.50 39.61 -16.06
C ASN A 1042 16.66 38.76 -15.55
N ALA A 1043 16.37 37.61 -14.92
CA ALA A 1043 17.38 36.65 -14.48
C ALA A 1043 18.23 36.16 -15.65
N VAL A 1044 17.59 35.81 -16.77
CA VAL A 1044 18.27 35.39 -18.01
C VAL A 1044 19.15 36.51 -18.57
N ARG A 1045 18.64 37.74 -18.67
CA ARG A 1045 19.44 38.88 -19.15
C ARG A 1045 20.64 39.12 -18.25
N TRP A 1046 20.42 39.24 -16.94
CA TRP A 1046 21.47 39.53 -15.98
C TRP A 1046 22.54 38.43 -15.96
N ALA A 1047 22.14 37.16 -16.01
CA ALA A 1047 23.08 36.05 -16.03
C ALA A 1047 23.89 35.98 -17.34
N GLY A 1048 23.32 36.44 -18.47
CA GLY A 1048 23.95 36.36 -19.79
C GLY A 1048 24.77 37.58 -20.23
N THR A 1049 24.68 38.71 -19.51
CA THR A 1049 25.38 39.97 -19.85
C THR A 1049 26.40 40.35 -18.78
N LYS A 1050 27.43 39.52 -18.59
CA LYS A 1050 28.62 39.91 -17.83
C LYS A 1050 29.64 40.45 -18.82
N GLU A 1051 29.96 41.74 -18.70
CA GLU A 1051 31.05 42.39 -19.44
C GLU A 1051 32.41 41.79 -19.06
#